data_AF-A0A803LZW2-F1
#
_entry.id   AF-A0A803LZW2-F1
#
_cell.length_a   1.000
_cell.length_b   1.000
_cell.length_c   1.000
_cell.angle_alpha   90.00
_cell.angle_beta   90.00
_cell.angle_gamma   90.00
#
_symmetry.space_group_name_H-M   'P 1'
#
loop_
_entity.id
_entity.type
_entity.pdbx_description
1 polymer ?
#
loop_
_entity_poly.entity_id
_entity_poly.type
_entity_poly.pdbx_seq_one_letter_code
_entity_poly.pdbx_strand_id
1 'polypeptide(L)'
;MALEFVCGVFASVVVQELVDTIKSFGYDQFQHVIADVEKKLQALDMSYVKAQLMLDKVDGWELVSSKPHQDWVGEVRRACYDIEDLITDVMSEMRKAQNSLSFLKNWPRNMLEKEPLLDSRPFLREAVKEEIIKTLLLSTNFRRNGAAAAASSSNKGGSGTAGVIVLIEGMFGLGKTTLARVIDDDNKIETSFNQKFWVKLSGNFNLSKVLSSMVIQADSEQNQRQQSGLLHRDVSDRCRGRRVFIVLDDLCNFPNLQDWEEFEALLLNSTQMFGILITTRNPKVTHYVSSISMVPKLLSASVVDIHSKRKRCTLEESALEIAEKFCKGLPLVANVIRPHLYNEPEEQWSNMLSKDLWEMPLFREQIFPAFRLNFSDLSRGLKNCFCYLSLFPNGFNFKKKDLLQYWMAEGFIIQGHPGEPYHTAGWEETGNHLFDELLSRSIIVYDHESQVYKMHEFIHRYAQYVSSDIYLRLDKQFLNAYSSLSIGMPFISPTWYRKARHVSFVFRKFPPSVLKELEKCKGVRTIVTLLERTEIKELGYGLFSKLQSLRVLNLSATYISELPGSIGNLKHLRLLDVSRTDIESLPVSISKLTELQVLRLTKCYILELPKDTKNSTNLVHLEVDIKRLSCMPAHIGKLTKLQTLPAYIVGTKDGCQITELNKLKQIQGSLCLTNLEDVTGEDDAKKAMLSNKRFIKRLELEWSNNMKNPLQAKGVLKGLEPHQDLEELNIIGYGGDKFPNWLSEPECRLTSIHLERCHRCKSLPPLGQLPYLKALHLQEMCSIKCINDQFLGAGAASSFPALELLILEDMTSLEKWEGRLLMPRLHDLRILSCPVLHALPSLNQLAALVNLEIRECAALQSLPGGIMPLSLKQLIIEDSDLLAQRCLPEAGDDWCKINLVPSVVIDFLPIETLTSYTIQ
;
A
#
# COMPACT_ATOMS: atom_id res chain seq x y z
N MET A 1 -2.57 -44.55 -7.15
CA MET A 1 -2.84 -43.10 -7.29
C MET A 1 -2.42 -42.28 -6.08
N ALA A 2 -3.17 -42.20 -4.96
CA ALA A 2 -2.68 -41.46 -3.77
C ALA A 2 -1.41 -42.08 -3.16
N LEU A 3 -1.28 -43.41 -3.20
CA LEU A 3 -0.07 -44.14 -2.81
C LEU A 3 1.13 -43.90 -3.75
N GLU A 4 0.90 -43.60 -5.04
CA GLU A 4 1.98 -43.31 -5.99
C GLU A 4 2.61 -41.93 -5.70
N PHE A 5 1.83 -41.02 -5.11
CA PHE A 5 2.30 -39.69 -4.71
C PHE A 5 2.96 -39.68 -3.31
N VAL A 6 2.45 -40.49 -2.38
CA VAL A 6 3.06 -40.67 -1.03
C VAL A 6 4.45 -41.29 -1.11
N CYS A 7 4.76 -42.05 -2.16
CA CYS A 7 6.11 -42.52 -2.45
C CYS A 7 6.97 -41.43 -3.12
N GLY A 8 7.06 -40.21 -2.55
CA GLY A 8 7.90 -39.09 -3.02
C GLY A 8 9.36 -39.44 -3.36
N VAL A 9 9.81 -40.63 -2.95
CA VAL A 9 10.98 -41.35 -3.46
C VAL A 9 11.03 -41.42 -4.99
N PHE A 10 9.93 -41.63 -5.73
CA PHE A 10 9.99 -41.80 -7.19
C PHE A 10 10.30 -40.48 -7.92
N ALA A 11 9.70 -39.36 -7.52
CA ALA A 11 9.99 -38.06 -8.14
C ALA A 11 11.37 -37.54 -7.72
N SER A 12 11.77 -37.71 -6.46
CA SER A 12 13.11 -37.29 -6.03
C SER A 12 14.21 -38.18 -6.62
N VAL A 13 14.00 -39.49 -6.76
CA VAL A 13 15.00 -40.41 -7.35
C VAL A 13 15.12 -40.19 -8.85
N VAL A 14 14.01 -40.12 -9.59
CA VAL A 14 14.05 -39.90 -11.05
C VAL A 14 14.70 -38.56 -11.41
N VAL A 15 14.47 -37.53 -10.59
CA VAL A 15 15.04 -36.21 -10.87
C VAL A 15 16.44 -36.02 -10.29
N GLN A 16 16.77 -36.64 -9.15
CA GLN A 16 18.16 -36.69 -8.69
C GLN A 16 19.03 -37.47 -9.68
N GLU A 17 18.50 -38.56 -10.22
CA GLU A 17 19.12 -39.33 -11.31
C GLU A 17 19.27 -38.48 -12.58
N LEU A 18 18.27 -37.66 -12.95
CA LEU A 18 18.38 -36.67 -14.04
C LEU A 18 19.42 -35.58 -13.77
N VAL A 19 19.45 -35.01 -12.56
CA VAL A 19 20.42 -33.98 -12.17
C VAL A 19 21.83 -34.54 -12.18
N ASP A 20 22.01 -35.76 -11.69
CA ASP A 20 23.29 -36.46 -11.67
C ASP A 20 23.69 -36.94 -13.08
N THR A 21 22.72 -37.30 -13.93
CA THR A 21 22.89 -37.53 -15.38
C THR A 21 23.34 -36.24 -16.08
N ILE A 22 22.65 -35.11 -15.87
CA ILE A 22 23.03 -33.81 -16.44
C ILE A 22 24.44 -33.41 -16.01
N LYS A 23 24.82 -33.69 -14.75
CA LYS A 23 26.18 -33.43 -14.25
C LYS A 23 27.23 -34.40 -14.81
N SER A 24 26.87 -35.65 -15.12
CA SER A 24 27.82 -36.69 -15.54
C SER A 24 28.18 -36.64 -17.03
N PHE A 25 27.30 -36.10 -17.88
CA PHE A 25 27.49 -36.19 -19.34
C PHE A 25 28.44 -35.16 -19.97
N GLY A 26 28.89 -34.15 -19.22
CA GLY A 26 29.76 -33.09 -19.78
C GLY A 26 29.09 -32.28 -20.89
N TYR A 27 29.62 -31.11 -21.19
CA TYR A 27 28.97 -30.11 -22.06
C TYR A 27 28.72 -30.59 -23.51
N ASP A 28 29.47 -31.59 -24.01
CA ASP A 28 29.46 -31.96 -25.44
C ASP A 28 28.44 -33.05 -25.83
N GLN A 29 27.82 -33.77 -24.88
CA GLN A 29 26.83 -34.82 -25.17
C GLN A 29 25.38 -34.43 -24.86
N PHE A 30 25.16 -33.20 -24.39
CA PHE A 30 23.87 -32.72 -23.87
C PHE A 30 22.73 -32.77 -24.91
N GLN A 31 23.04 -32.62 -26.20
CA GLN A 31 22.06 -32.62 -27.31
C GLN A 31 21.24 -33.92 -27.41
N HIS A 32 21.78 -35.07 -27.01
CA HIS A 32 21.09 -36.37 -27.13
C HIS A 32 20.13 -36.69 -25.97
N VAL A 33 20.23 -35.97 -24.85
CA VAL A 33 19.46 -36.25 -23.61
C VAL A 33 18.31 -35.25 -23.40
N ILE A 34 18.31 -34.12 -24.13
CA ILE A 34 17.28 -33.05 -24.04
C ILE A 34 15.86 -33.60 -24.17
N ALA A 35 15.60 -34.47 -25.16
CA ALA A 35 14.26 -35.00 -25.39
C ALA A 35 13.75 -35.88 -24.22
N ASP A 36 14.66 -36.62 -23.55
CA ASP A 36 14.32 -37.41 -22.37
C ASP A 36 14.10 -36.52 -21.13
N VAL A 37 14.90 -35.46 -20.98
CA VAL A 37 14.74 -34.43 -19.93
C VAL A 37 13.41 -33.70 -20.09
N GLU A 38 13.08 -33.25 -21.30
CA GLU A 38 11.80 -32.58 -21.60
C GLU A 38 10.60 -33.48 -21.31
N LYS A 39 10.66 -34.75 -21.72
CA LYS A 39 9.59 -35.73 -21.45
C LYS A 39 9.39 -35.97 -19.95
N LYS A 40 10.49 -36.08 -19.18
CA LYS A 40 10.43 -36.25 -17.73
C LYS A 40 9.94 -34.97 -17.02
N LEU A 41 10.32 -33.79 -17.48
CA LEU A 41 9.79 -32.51 -16.98
C LEU A 41 8.28 -32.36 -17.24
N GLN A 42 7.80 -32.75 -18.43
CA GLN A 42 6.37 -32.79 -18.74
C GLN A 42 5.60 -33.74 -17.82
N ALA A 43 6.14 -34.93 -17.56
CA ALA A 43 5.53 -35.88 -16.64
C ALA A 43 5.48 -35.34 -15.19
N LEU A 44 6.53 -34.64 -14.76
CA LEU A 44 6.62 -34.01 -13.45
C LEU A 44 5.59 -32.88 -13.31
N ASP A 45 5.42 -32.04 -14.33
CA ASP A 45 4.42 -30.97 -14.32
C ASP A 45 2.99 -31.48 -14.35
N MET A 46 2.70 -32.48 -15.18
CA MET A 46 1.41 -33.15 -15.15
C MET A 46 1.08 -33.70 -13.76
N SER A 47 2.08 -34.19 -13.04
CA SER A 47 1.93 -34.67 -11.65
C SER A 47 1.74 -33.50 -10.68
N TYR A 48 2.47 -32.41 -10.84
CA TYR A 48 2.33 -31.17 -10.07
C TYR A 48 0.92 -30.56 -10.23
N VAL A 49 0.43 -30.40 -11.46
CA VAL A 49 -0.90 -29.85 -11.77
C VAL A 49 -2.00 -30.73 -11.15
N LYS A 50 -1.88 -32.06 -11.26
CA LYS A 50 -2.83 -32.99 -10.62
C LYS A 50 -2.85 -32.84 -9.10
N ALA A 51 -1.68 -32.75 -8.46
CA ALA A 51 -1.59 -32.55 -7.02
C ALA A 51 -2.21 -31.21 -6.59
N GLN A 52 -1.96 -30.15 -7.34
CA GLN A 52 -2.56 -28.83 -7.10
C GLN A 52 -4.09 -28.85 -7.24
N LEU A 53 -4.63 -29.54 -8.26
CA LEU A 53 -6.08 -29.72 -8.42
C LEU A 53 -6.70 -30.57 -7.30
N MET A 54 -5.95 -31.51 -6.73
CA MET A 54 -6.41 -32.26 -5.56
C MET A 54 -6.44 -31.37 -4.31
N LEU A 55 -5.39 -30.57 -4.09
CA LEU A 55 -5.34 -29.63 -2.95
C LEU A 55 -6.51 -28.64 -2.99
N ASP A 56 -6.86 -28.09 -4.16
CA ASP A 56 -8.01 -27.18 -4.28
C ASP A 56 -9.34 -27.81 -3.84
N LYS A 57 -9.53 -29.11 -4.08
CA LYS A 57 -10.76 -29.83 -3.71
C LYS A 57 -10.83 -30.15 -2.22
N VAL A 58 -9.68 -30.20 -1.56
CA VAL A 58 -9.54 -30.64 -0.16
C VAL A 58 -9.31 -29.44 0.77
N ASP A 59 -8.85 -28.31 0.26
CA ASP A 59 -8.69 -27.06 0.99
C ASP A 59 -10.01 -26.64 1.65
N GLY A 60 -9.96 -26.37 2.95
CA GLY A 60 -11.14 -26.09 3.79
C GLY A 60 -11.77 -27.32 4.43
N TRP A 61 -11.53 -28.54 3.94
CA TRP A 61 -12.03 -29.78 4.58
C TRP A 61 -11.17 -30.20 5.79
N GLU A 62 -10.01 -29.57 5.96
CA GLU A 62 -9.09 -29.71 7.11
C GLU A 62 -9.81 -29.56 8.46
N LEU A 63 -10.94 -28.82 8.49
CA LEU A 63 -11.76 -28.54 9.67
C LEU A 63 -12.63 -29.71 10.15
N VAL A 64 -12.98 -30.65 9.26
CA VAL A 64 -13.91 -31.76 9.54
C VAL A 64 -13.21 -33.11 9.35
N SER A 65 -11.96 -33.11 8.88
CA SER A 65 -11.22 -34.32 8.53
C SER A 65 -10.36 -34.85 9.67
N SER A 66 -10.16 -36.17 9.70
CA SER A 66 -9.30 -36.85 10.68
C SER A 66 -7.82 -36.42 10.59
N LYS A 67 -7.06 -36.58 11.67
CA LYS A 67 -5.62 -36.26 11.72
C LYS A 67 -4.79 -36.90 10.58
N PRO A 68 -5.00 -38.18 10.20
CA PRO A 68 -4.31 -38.78 9.06
C PRO A 68 -4.59 -38.06 7.73
N HIS A 69 -5.81 -37.56 7.52
CA HIS A 69 -6.16 -36.81 6.32
C HIS A 69 -5.45 -35.45 6.28
N GLN A 70 -5.40 -34.73 7.40
CA GLN A 70 -4.63 -33.48 7.50
C GLN A 70 -3.12 -33.70 7.25
N ASP A 71 -2.55 -34.76 7.82
CA ASP A 71 -1.14 -35.09 7.62
C ASP A 71 -0.85 -35.44 6.14
N TRP A 72 -1.76 -36.16 5.48
CA TRP A 72 -1.68 -36.45 4.05
C TRP A 72 -1.73 -35.19 3.18
N VAL A 73 -2.66 -34.26 3.44
CA VAL A 73 -2.72 -32.96 2.73
C VAL A 73 -1.40 -32.20 2.90
N GLY A 74 -0.84 -32.20 4.10
CA GLY A 74 0.45 -31.58 4.40
C GLY A 74 1.63 -32.22 3.65
N GLU A 75 1.65 -33.55 3.48
CA GLU A 75 2.65 -34.26 2.65
C GLU A 75 2.54 -33.86 1.17
N VAL A 76 1.32 -33.84 0.62
CA VAL A 76 1.09 -33.45 -0.79
C VAL A 76 1.54 -32.00 -1.03
N ARG A 77 1.19 -31.08 -0.12
CA ARG A 77 1.61 -29.68 -0.21
C ARG A 77 3.14 -29.56 -0.20
N ARG A 78 3.84 -30.29 0.68
CA ARG A 78 5.33 -30.32 0.72
C ARG A 78 5.96 -30.90 -0.54
N ALA A 79 5.41 -31.97 -1.08
CA ALA A 79 5.88 -32.52 -2.36
C ALA A 79 5.76 -31.50 -3.50
N CYS A 80 4.71 -30.66 -3.52
CA CYS A 80 4.62 -29.55 -4.48
C CYS A 80 5.75 -28.53 -4.31
N TYR A 81 6.16 -28.18 -3.08
CA TYR A 81 7.33 -27.33 -2.84
C TYR A 81 8.61 -27.97 -3.39
N ASP A 82 8.82 -29.25 -3.10
CA ASP A 82 10.03 -29.95 -3.51
C ASP A 82 10.11 -30.06 -5.06
N ILE A 83 8.99 -30.32 -5.74
CA ILE A 83 8.90 -30.32 -7.21
C ILE A 83 9.23 -28.95 -7.81
N GLU A 84 8.74 -27.86 -7.23
CA GLU A 84 9.00 -26.51 -7.74
C GLU A 84 10.48 -26.10 -7.60
N ASP A 85 11.12 -26.42 -6.47
CA ASP A 85 12.54 -26.13 -6.26
C ASP A 85 13.39 -26.90 -7.27
N LEU A 86 13.04 -28.16 -7.48
CA LEU A 86 13.66 -29.07 -8.42
C LEU A 86 13.52 -28.62 -9.89
N ILE A 87 12.33 -28.18 -10.30
CA ILE A 87 12.11 -27.55 -11.61
C ILE A 87 13.01 -26.32 -11.75
N THR A 88 13.12 -25.50 -10.70
CA THR A 88 13.95 -24.30 -10.71
C THR A 88 15.44 -24.64 -10.86
N ASP A 89 15.92 -25.69 -10.17
CA ASP A 89 17.29 -26.20 -10.29
C ASP A 89 17.60 -26.66 -11.71
N VAL A 90 16.74 -27.49 -12.28
CA VAL A 90 16.89 -27.98 -13.66
C VAL A 90 16.88 -26.81 -14.65
N MET A 91 15.95 -25.87 -14.51
CA MET A 91 15.90 -24.67 -15.36
C MET A 91 17.16 -23.81 -15.25
N SER A 92 17.70 -23.64 -14.03
CA SER A 92 18.94 -22.89 -13.79
C SER A 92 20.13 -23.53 -14.50
N GLU A 93 20.30 -24.85 -14.37
CA GLU A 93 21.39 -25.57 -15.05
C GLU A 93 21.25 -25.54 -16.58
N MET A 94 20.02 -25.63 -17.10
CA MET A 94 19.76 -25.50 -18.53
C MET A 94 20.08 -24.10 -19.08
N ARG A 95 19.79 -23.03 -18.34
CA ARG A 95 20.16 -21.66 -18.72
C ARG A 95 21.68 -21.47 -18.82
N LYS A 96 22.45 -22.10 -17.91
CA LYS A 96 23.92 -22.06 -17.94
C LYS A 96 24.51 -22.77 -19.17
N ALA A 97 23.80 -23.77 -19.69
CA ALA A 97 24.20 -24.54 -20.88
C ALA A 97 23.90 -23.82 -22.23
N GLN A 98 23.45 -22.55 -22.22
CA GLN A 98 23.18 -21.72 -23.42
C GLN A 98 22.21 -22.31 -24.48
N ASN A 99 21.37 -23.29 -24.11
CA ASN A 99 20.44 -23.92 -25.05
C ASN A 99 19.02 -23.31 -24.97
N SER A 100 18.52 -22.82 -26.11
CA SER A 100 17.15 -22.31 -26.27
C SER A 100 16.17 -23.45 -26.51
N LEU A 101 15.38 -23.85 -25.51
CA LEU A 101 14.25 -24.77 -25.71
C LEU A 101 12.95 -24.00 -25.94
N SER A 102 12.28 -24.32 -27.04
CA SER A 102 10.98 -23.76 -27.45
C SER A 102 9.85 -24.10 -26.47
N PHE A 103 9.94 -25.24 -25.79
CA PHE A 103 8.95 -25.71 -24.82
C PHE A 103 8.84 -24.81 -23.57
N LEU A 104 9.95 -24.25 -23.09
CA LEU A 104 9.98 -23.33 -21.94
C LEU A 104 9.30 -21.98 -22.21
N LYS A 105 9.13 -21.59 -23.48
CA LYS A 105 8.46 -20.34 -23.85
C LYS A 105 6.94 -20.39 -23.71
N ASN A 106 6.34 -21.59 -23.60
CA ASN A 106 4.88 -21.75 -23.70
C ASN A 106 4.23 -22.37 -22.45
N TRP A 107 4.91 -22.36 -21.30
CA TRP A 107 4.43 -23.02 -20.08
C TRP A 107 3.25 -22.26 -19.43
N PRO A 108 2.02 -22.82 -19.40
CA PRO A 108 0.85 -22.11 -18.88
C PRO A 108 0.58 -22.47 -17.41
N ARG A 109 0.47 -21.46 -16.54
CA ARG A 109 -0.16 -21.57 -15.21
C ARG A 109 -1.46 -20.76 -15.27
N ASN A 110 -2.64 -21.40 -15.24
CA ASN A 110 -3.92 -20.88 -14.69
C ASN A 110 -5.11 -21.81 -15.00
N MET A 111 -6.06 -21.96 -14.05
CA MET A 111 -7.52 -21.84 -14.28
C MET A 111 -8.42 -22.15 -13.05
N LEU A 112 -9.37 -21.21 -12.79
CA LEU A 112 -10.80 -21.31 -12.36
C LEU A 112 -11.26 -21.19 -10.88
N GLU A 113 -12.38 -20.43 -10.70
CA GLU A 113 -13.18 -20.12 -9.48
C GLU A 113 -14.70 -20.44 -9.65
N LYS A 114 -15.44 -20.75 -8.56
CA LYS A 114 -16.60 -19.98 -7.97
C LYS A 114 -17.67 -20.74 -7.11
N GLU A 115 -18.07 -20.10 -5.98
CA GLU A 115 -19.40 -19.92 -5.28
C GLU A 115 -20.18 -21.12 -4.62
N PRO A 116 -21.21 -20.92 -3.71
CA PRO A 116 -21.38 -20.01 -2.54
C PRO A 116 -22.21 -20.59 -1.31
N LEU A 117 -22.49 -19.73 -0.29
CA LEU A 117 -23.63 -19.65 0.69
C LEU A 117 -23.59 -20.38 2.07
N LEU A 118 -23.84 -19.63 3.19
CA LEU A 118 -25.12 -19.57 3.96
C LEU A 118 -25.05 -18.71 5.26
N ASP A 119 -26.21 -18.14 5.60
CA ASP A 119 -26.50 -17.09 6.59
C ASP A 119 -26.69 -17.58 8.04
N SER A 120 -26.33 -16.75 9.04
CA SER A 120 -26.86 -16.83 10.42
C SER A 120 -26.97 -15.43 11.06
N ARG A 121 -28.02 -15.18 11.86
CA ARG A 121 -28.43 -13.89 12.44
C ARG A 121 -27.74 -13.61 13.79
N PRO A 122 -27.36 -12.34 14.10
CA PRO A 122 -27.48 -11.88 15.50
C PRO A 122 -27.67 -10.37 15.79
N PHE A 123 -28.18 -10.10 17.00
CA PHE A 123 -28.27 -8.86 17.81
C PHE A 123 -27.44 -7.62 17.40
N LEU A 124 -28.08 -6.43 17.37
CA LEU A 124 -27.46 -5.10 17.37
C LEU A 124 -28.29 -4.05 18.14
N ARG A 125 -27.61 -2.99 18.62
CA ARG A 125 -28.12 -1.91 19.50
C ARG A 125 -28.96 -0.85 18.75
N GLU A 126 -30.01 -0.38 19.42
CA GLU A 126 -31.01 0.59 18.89
C GLU A 126 -30.45 1.98 18.51
N ALA A 127 -29.34 2.45 19.09
CA ALA A 127 -28.85 3.83 18.85
C ALA A 127 -28.29 4.07 17.43
N VAL A 128 -27.48 3.14 16.90
CA VAL A 128 -26.91 3.23 15.53
C VAL A 128 -28.02 3.03 14.48
N LYS A 129 -28.94 2.11 14.77
CA LYS A 129 -30.15 1.87 13.98
C LYS A 129 -30.99 3.15 13.85
N GLU A 130 -31.26 3.84 14.95
CA GLU A 130 -32.04 5.09 14.96
C GLU A 130 -31.38 6.21 14.12
N GLU A 131 -30.06 6.31 14.14
CA GLU A 131 -29.33 7.30 13.34
C GLU A 131 -29.35 6.99 11.84
N ILE A 132 -29.21 5.71 11.46
CA ILE A 132 -29.34 5.26 10.06
C ILE A 132 -30.77 5.47 9.56
N ILE A 133 -31.77 5.08 10.35
CA ILE A 133 -33.18 5.28 10.01
C ILE A 133 -33.48 6.76 9.87
N LYS A 134 -33.02 7.61 10.82
CA LYS A 134 -33.18 9.07 10.71
C LYS A 134 -32.60 9.59 9.41
N THR A 135 -31.42 9.12 9.02
CA THR A 135 -30.72 9.53 7.79
C THR A 135 -31.47 9.09 6.53
N LEU A 136 -31.89 7.82 6.44
CA LEU A 136 -32.73 7.29 5.36
C LEU A 136 -34.05 8.07 5.22
N LEU A 137 -34.57 8.58 6.34
CA LEU A 137 -35.79 9.38 6.40
C LEU A 137 -35.57 10.90 6.23
N LEU A 138 -34.35 11.43 6.15
CA LEU A 138 -34.10 12.87 5.95
C LEU A 138 -34.74 13.40 4.64
N SER A 139 -34.87 12.56 3.61
CA SER A 139 -35.59 12.86 2.37
C SER A 139 -37.10 13.06 2.57
N THR A 140 -37.70 12.43 3.58
CA THR A 140 -39.13 12.60 3.91
C THR A 140 -39.43 13.96 4.55
N ASN A 141 -38.47 14.52 5.29
CA ASN A 141 -38.63 15.79 5.99
C ASN A 141 -38.39 17.02 5.11
N PHE A 142 -37.61 16.89 4.03
CA PHE A 142 -37.40 17.97 3.06
C PHE A 142 -38.71 18.45 2.43
N ARG A 143 -39.69 17.55 2.22
CA ARG A 143 -41.04 17.94 1.75
C ARG A 143 -41.94 18.49 2.86
N ARG A 144 -41.79 18.05 4.11
CA ARG A 144 -42.62 18.57 5.23
C ARG A 144 -42.28 20.02 5.57
N ASN A 145 -41.00 20.39 5.54
CA ASN A 145 -40.59 21.78 5.76
C ASN A 145 -40.73 22.65 4.49
N GLY A 146 -40.61 22.05 3.30
CA GLY A 146 -40.90 22.74 2.03
C GLY A 146 -42.40 23.07 1.85
N ALA A 147 -43.31 22.24 2.37
CA ALA A 147 -44.75 22.51 2.32
C ALA A 147 -45.19 23.67 3.26
N ALA A 148 -44.39 23.99 4.29
CA ALA A 148 -44.63 25.15 5.14
C ALA A 148 -44.01 26.45 4.58
N ALA A 149 -42.99 26.35 3.71
CA ALA A 149 -42.32 27.50 3.10
C ALA A 149 -42.78 27.83 1.66
N ALA A 150 -43.49 26.93 0.98
CA ALA A 150 -43.90 27.10 -0.43
C ALA A 150 -45.33 27.67 -0.62
N ALA A 151 -45.82 28.49 0.31
CA ALA A 151 -47.03 29.29 0.11
C ALA A 151 -46.76 30.65 -0.58
N SER A 152 -45.52 30.97 -0.95
CA SER A 152 -45.18 32.25 -1.57
C SER A 152 -43.99 32.18 -2.54
N SER A 153 -44.17 31.57 -3.71
CA SER A 153 -43.61 32.05 -5.00
C SER A 153 -43.83 31.03 -6.12
N SER A 154 -44.15 31.54 -7.30
CA SER A 154 -44.69 30.89 -8.50
C SER A 154 -43.80 29.86 -9.22
N ASN A 155 -44.42 28.71 -9.56
CA ASN A 155 -44.30 27.87 -10.75
C ASN A 155 -43.02 27.88 -11.62
N LYS A 156 -42.18 26.86 -11.42
CA LYS A 156 -41.75 25.91 -12.48
C LYS A 156 -41.71 24.50 -11.88
N GLY A 157 -42.65 23.65 -12.29
CA GLY A 157 -42.82 22.29 -11.79
C GLY A 157 -41.75 21.34 -12.34
N GLY A 158 -40.77 21.01 -11.51
CA GLY A 158 -39.99 19.78 -11.59
C GLY A 158 -40.06 19.12 -10.21
N SER A 159 -40.87 18.08 -10.06
CA SER A 159 -40.83 17.22 -8.86
C SER A 159 -39.52 16.45 -8.89
N GLY A 160 -38.43 17.05 -8.42
CA GLY A 160 -37.16 16.34 -8.24
C GLY A 160 -37.37 15.16 -7.30
N THR A 161 -37.15 13.95 -7.80
CA THR A 161 -37.09 12.72 -6.99
C THR A 161 -35.93 12.85 -6.01
N ALA A 162 -36.20 12.66 -4.71
CA ALA A 162 -35.16 12.70 -3.68
C ALA A 162 -34.63 11.28 -3.43
N GLY A 163 -33.32 11.10 -3.55
CA GLY A 163 -32.60 9.86 -3.25
C GLY A 163 -31.68 10.03 -2.04
N VAL A 164 -31.60 9.01 -1.18
CA VAL A 164 -30.62 8.94 -0.08
C VAL A 164 -29.93 7.59 -0.12
N ILE A 165 -28.61 7.59 -0.01
CA ILE A 165 -27.80 6.38 0.03
C ILE A 165 -27.01 6.35 1.34
N VAL A 166 -27.18 5.29 2.10
CA VAL A 166 -26.46 5.05 3.36
C VAL A 166 -25.59 3.82 3.22
N LEU A 167 -24.33 3.96 3.59
CA LEU A 167 -23.35 2.89 3.53
C LEU A 167 -23.02 2.41 4.96
N ILE A 168 -23.17 1.11 5.21
CA ILE A 168 -22.70 0.41 6.40
C ILE A 168 -21.39 -0.29 6.05
N GLU A 169 -20.28 0.30 6.48
CA GLU A 169 -18.93 -0.23 6.22
C GLU A 169 -18.39 -1.02 7.40
N GLY A 170 -17.75 -2.17 7.17
CA GLY A 170 -16.94 -2.79 8.23
C GLY A 170 -16.50 -4.21 7.92
N MET A 171 -15.64 -4.75 8.78
CA MET A 171 -15.12 -6.13 8.66
C MET A 171 -16.23 -7.20 8.71
N PHE A 172 -15.92 -8.40 8.22
CA PHE A 172 -16.74 -9.60 8.42
C PHE A 172 -17.07 -9.84 9.90
N GLY A 173 -18.25 -10.39 10.19
CA GLY A 173 -18.65 -10.75 11.56
C GLY A 173 -19.09 -9.58 12.46
N LEU A 174 -19.01 -8.33 11.98
CA LEU A 174 -19.51 -7.13 12.69
C LEU A 174 -21.04 -7.02 12.73
N GLY A 175 -21.76 -7.90 12.04
CA GLY A 175 -23.24 -7.89 12.03
C GLY A 175 -23.88 -6.91 11.04
N LYS A 176 -23.15 -6.40 10.04
CA LYS A 176 -23.67 -5.46 9.01
C LYS A 176 -24.99 -5.91 8.36
N THR A 177 -25.01 -7.12 7.81
CA THR A 177 -26.21 -7.74 7.23
C THR A 177 -27.35 -7.84 8.24
N THR A 178 -27.02 -8.03 9.52
CA THR A 178 -28.06 -8.11 10.55
C THR A 178 -28.57 -6.74 10.96
N LEU A 179 -27.71 -5.72 11.02
CA LEU A 179 -28.14 -4.33 11.18
C LEU A 179 -29.07 -3.94 10.02
N ALA A 180 -28.71 -4.30 8.78
CA ALA A 180 -29.55 -4.05 7.61
C ALA A 180 -30.92 -4.74 7.71
N ARG A 181 -30.98 -5.99 8.19
CA ARG A 181 -32.25 -6.70 8.43
C ARG A 181 -33.12 -6.00 9.47
N VAL A 182 -32.51 -5.60 10.59
CA VAL A 182 -33.23 -4.88 11.66
C VAL A 182 -33.75 -3.52 11.18
N ILE A 183 -33.05 -2.85 10.26
CA ILE A 183 -33.52 -1.62 9.64
C ILE A 183 -34.67 -1.90 8.66
N ASP A 184 -34.54 -2.93 7.82
CA ASP A 184 -35.56 -3.33 6.86
C ASP A 184 -36.89 -3.71 7.54
N ASP A 185 -36.82 -4.39 8.68
CA ASP A 185 -37.94 -4.80 9.52
C ASP A 185 -38.48 -3.67 10.43
N ASP A 186 -37.91 -2.47 10.42
CA ASP A 186 -38.35 -1.38 11.32
C ASP A 186 -39.66 -0.72 10.85
N ASN A 187 -40.60 -0.53 11.79
CA ASN A 187 -41.90 0.10 11.54
C ASN A 187 -41.80 1.47 10.86
N LYS A 188 -40.76 2.28 11.15
CA LYS A 188 -40.57 3.60 10.51
C LYS A 188 -40.18 3.46 9.05
N ILE A 189 -39.39 2.44 8.70
CA ILE A 189 -39.02 2.13 7.31
C ILE A 189 -40.23 1.56 6.57
N GLU A 190 -40.95 0.63 7.19
CA GLU A 190 -42.16 0.00 6.62
C GLU A 190 -43.28 1.01 6.32
N THR A 191 -43.48 2.00 7.21
CA THR A 191 -44.47 3.06 6.97
C THR A 191 -44.03 4.10 5.94
N SER A 192 -42.72 4.28 5.76
CA SER A 192 -42.15 5.32 4.88
C SER A 192 -41.94 4.83 3.44
N PHE A 193 -41.63 3.55 3.24
CA PHE A 193 -41.37 2.96 1.92
C PHE A 193 -42.41 1.89 1.61
N ASN A 194 -43.12 2.05 0.49
CA ASN A 194 -44.22 1.15 0.08
C ASN A 194 -43.78 0.06 -0.90
N GLN A 195 -42.51 0.03 -1.29
CA GLN A 195 -41.88 -1.08 -2.01
C GLN A 195 -40.50 -1.32 -1.43
N LYS A 196 -40.14 -2.59 -1.18
CA LYS A 196 -38.82 -2.98 -0.68
C LYS A 196 -38.17 -3.99 -1.61
N PHE A 197 -36.84 -3.96 -1.68
CA PHE A 197 -36.03 -4.94 -2.40
C PHE A 197 -34.79 -5.29 -1.57
N TRP A 198 -34.49 -6.58 -1.45
CA TRP A 198 -33.27 -7.07 -0.80
C TRP A 198 -32.42 -7.85 -1.79
N VAL A 199 -31.32 -7.26 -2.26
CA VAL A 199 -30.43 -7.87 -3.25
C VAL A 199 -29.13 -8.31 -2.58
N LYS A 200 -28.86 -9.62 -2.57
CA LYS A 200 -27.59 -10.18 -2.11
C LYS A 200 -26.62 -10.28 -3.28
N LEU A 201 -25.48 -9.60 -3.19
CA LEU A 201 -24.58 -9.43 -4.35
C LEU A 201 -23.42 -10.44 -4.40
N SER A 202 -22.99 -10.97 -3.25
CA SER A 202 -21.88 -11.94 -3.12
C SER A 202 -20.73 -11.66 -4.10
N GLY A 203 -20.31 -10.40 -4.23
CA GLY A 203 -19.38 -9.95 -5.26
C GLY A 203 -19.51 -8.48 -5.67
N ASN A 204 -18.96 -8.15 -6.84
CA ASN A 204 -18.99 -6.82 -7.44
C ASN A 204 -20.40 -6.42 -7.91
N PHE A 205 -20.67 -5.11 -7.96
CA PHE A 205 -21.92 -4.59 -8.51
C PHE A 205 -22.09 -5.05 -9.98
N ASN A 206 -23.28 -5.52 -10.31
CA ASN A 206 -23.65 -5.91 -11.66
C ASN A 206 -25.10 -5.52 -11.89
N LEU A 207 -25.33 -4.58 -12.80
CA LEU A 207 -26.65 -4.00 -13.05
C LEU A 207 -27.70 -5.06 -13.40
N SER A 208 -27.37 -5.99 -14.29
CA SER A 208 -28.28 -7.04 -14.74
C SER A 208 -28.69 -7.99 -13.61
N LYS A 209 -27.75 -8.39 -12.74
CA LYS A 209 -28.05 -9.20 -11.54
C LYS A 209 -28.94 -8.47 -10.54
N VAL A 210 -28.73 -7.16 -10.35
CA VAL A 210 -29.55 -6.35 -9.45
C VAL A 210 -30.98 -6.25 -9.99
N LEU A 211 -31.13 -5.81 -11.24
CA LEU A 211 -32.45 -5.63 -11.85
C LEU A 211 -33.22 -6.95 -11.92
N SER A 212 -32.57 -8.05 -12.31
CA SER A 212 -33.21 -9.37 -12.31
C SER A 212 -33.69 -9.80 -10.93
N SER A 213 -32.89 -9.58 -9.88
CA SER A 213 -33.30 -9.87 -8.50
C SER A 213 -34.52 -9.04 -8.06
N MET A 214 -34.56 -7.76 -8.42
CA MET A 214 -35.70 -6.88 -8.14
C MET A 214 -36.97 -7.33 -8.85
N VAL A 215 -36.89 -7.70 -10.14
CA VAL A 215 -38.03 -8.23 -10.90
C VAL A 215 -38.57 -9.51 -10.26
N ILE A 216 -37.69 -10.44 -9.90
CA ILE A 216 -38.09 -11.70 -9.24
C ILE A 216 -38.82 -11.44 -7.92
N GLN A 217 -38.34 -10.50 -7.11
CA GLN A 217 -38.97 -10.13 -5.85
C GLN A 217 -40.35 -9.48 -6.07
N ALA A 218 -40.45 -8.55 -7.02
CA ALA A 218 -41.72 -7.91 -7.35
C ALA A 218 -42.76 -8.93 -7.91
N ASP A 219 -42.32 -9.89 -8.71
CA ASP A 219 -43.17 -10.96 -9.26
C ASP A 219 -43.72 -11.86 -8.14
N SER A 220 -42.90 -12.14 -7.12
CA SER A 220 -43.30 -12.97 -5.97
C SER A 220 -44.37 -12.32 -5.09
N GLU A 221 -44.42 -10.98 -5.03
CA GLU A 221 -45.42 -10.23 -4.26
C GLU A 221 -46.77 -10.08 -4.99
N GLN A 222 -46.78 -10.08 -6.33
CA GLN A 222 -47.97 -9.77 -7.13
C GLN A 222 -48.67 -10.98 -7.77
N ASN A 223 -48.17 -12.21 -7.57
CA ASN A 223 -48.73 -13.45 -8.16
C ASN A 223 -48.97 -13.39 -9.69
N GLN A 224 -48.28 -12.49 -10.40
CA GLN A 224 -48.40 -12.32 -11.85
C GLN A 224 -47.01 -12.36 -12.47
N ARG A 225 -46.78 -13.38 -13.33
CA ARG A 225 -45.61 -13.46 -14.21
C ARG A 225 -45.92 -12.75 -15.52
N GLN A 226 -45.62 -11.46 -15.61
CA GLN A 226 -45.52 -10.77 -16.89
C GLN A 226 -44.12 -10.17 -17.00
N GLN A 227 -43.17 -11.00 -17.44
CA GLN A 227 -41.83 -10.55 -17.81
C GLN A 227 -41.84 -10.11 -19.28
N SER A 228 -41.46 -8.87 -19.56
CA SER A 228 -41.36 -8.36 -20.93
C SER A 228 -40.04 -8.70 -21.61
N GLY A 229 -39.07 -9.24 -20.85
CA GLY A 229 -37.71 -9.52 -21.29
C GLY A 229 -36.77 -8.31 -21.25
N LEU A 230 -37.29 -7.11 -20.95
CA LEU A 230 -36.54 -5.86 -20.86
C LEU A 230 -36.46 -5.39 -19.40
N LEU A 231 -35.43 -5.86 -18.67
CA LEU A 231 -35.25 -5.64 -17.23
C LEU A 231 -35.40 -4.18 -16.77
N HIS A 232 -34.90 -3.22 -17.54
CA HIS A 232 -35.00 -1.79 -17.22
C HIS A 232 -36.45 -1.29 -17.21
N ARG A 233 -37.25 -1.71 -18.20
CA ARG A 233 -38.65 -1.32 -18.30
C ARG A 233 -39.45 -1.97 -17.18
N ASP A 234 -39.20 -3.25 -16.93
CA ASP A 234 -39.89 -4.02 -15.89
C ASP A 234 -39.67 -3.39 -14.50
N VAL A 235 -38.41 -3.07 -14.14
CA VAL A 235 -38.12 -2.39 -12.86
C VAL A 235 -38.71 -0.98 -12.83
N SER A 236 -38.59 -0.21 -13.91
CA SER A 236 -39.15 1.14 -13.99
C SER A 236 -40.67 1.16 -13.77
N ASP A 237 -41.40 0.24 -14.40
CA ASP A 237 -42.86 0.16 -14.26
C ASP A 237 -43.27 -0.29 -12.85
N ARG A 238 -42.53 -1.24 -12.25
CA ARG A 238 -42.75 -1.70 -10.87
C ARG A 238 -42.45 -0.61 -9.83
N CYS A 239 -41.46 0.24 -10.10
CA CYS A 239 -41.05 1.33 -9.21
C CYS A 239 -41.84 2.64 -9.44
N ARG A 240 -42.60 2.73 -10.55
CA ARG A 240 -43.26 3.96 -11.00
C ARG A 240 -44.13 4.58 -9.92
N GLY A 241 -43.76 5.79 -9.47
CA GLY A 241 -44.52 6.57 -8.48
C GLY A 241 -44.53 5.97 -7.07
N ARG A 242 -43.65 5.01 -6.77
CA ARG A 242 -43.51 4.38 -5.45
C ARG A 242 -42.37 5.00 -4.63
N ARG A 243 -42.41 4.81 -3.32
CA ARG A 243 -41.33 5.12 -2.38
C ARG A 243 -40.56 3.83 -2.13
N VAL A 244 -39.39 3.71 -2.75
CA VAL A 244 -38.67 2.44 -2.87
C VAL A 244 -37.51 2.37 -1.86
N PHE A 245 -37.41 1.28 -1.11
CA PHE A 245 -36.26 0.97 -0.28
C PHE A 245 -35.49 -0.21 -0.87
N ILE A 246 -34.17 -0.10 -0.98
CA ILE A 246 -33.31 -1.13 -1.58
C ILE A 246 -32.17 -1.43 -0.63
N VAL A 247 -32.02 -2.70 -0.25
CA VAL A 247 -30.85 -3.19 0.46
C VAL A 247 -29.92 -3.90 -0.54
N LEU A 248 -28.71 -3.39 -0.69
CA LEU A 248 -27.62 -4.04 -1.43
C LEU A 248 -26.67 -4.68 -0.41
N ASP A 249 -26.83 -5.97 -0.18
CA ASP A 249 -26.11 -6.70 0.86
C ASP A 249 -24.84 -7.36 0.31
N ASP A 250 -23.73 -7.12 1.01
CA ASP A 250 -22.38 -7.64 0.77
C ASP A 250 -21.75 -7.20 -0.56
N LEU A 251 -21.81 -5.89 -0.83
CA LEU A 251 -21.21 -5.29 -2.02
C LEU A 251 -19.68 -5.20 -1.89
N CYS A 252 -18.94 -5.80 -2.83
CA CYS A 252 -17.47 -5.80 -2.80
C CYS A 252 -16.84 -4.55 -3.45
N ASN A 253 -17.27 -4.20 -4.68
CA ASN A 253 -16.71 -3.09 -5.45
C ASN A 253 -17.58 -2.70 -6.65
N PHE A 254 -17.28 -1.57 -7.30
CA PHE A 254 -17.84 -1.11 -8.58
C PHE A 254 -16.80 -1.26 -9.70
N PRO A 255 -16.85 -2.33 -10.51
CA PRO A 255 -15.91 -2.52 -11.61
C PRO A 255 -16.20 -1.59 -12.80
N ASN A 256 -17.46 -1.25 -13.02
CA ASN A 256 -17.91 -0.28 -14.01
C ASN A 256 -18.81 0.77 -13.33
N LEU A 257 -18.38 2.03 -13.31
CA LEU A 257 -19.17 3.11 -12.70
C LEU A 257 -20.40 3.46 -13.52
N GLN A 258 -20.36 3.22 -14.83
CA GLN A 258 -21.49 3.48 -15.71
C GLN A 258 -22.71 2.61 -15.35
N ASP A 259 -22.50 1.37 -14.94
CA ASP A 259 -23.57 0.47 -14.45
C ASP A 259 -24.29 1.06 -13.23
N TRP A 260 -23.54 1.72 -12.33
CA TRP A 260 -24.10 2.37 -11.15
C TRP A 260 -24.84 3.66 -11.50
N GLU A 261 -24.23 4.51 -12.34
CA GLU A 261 -24.87 5.74 -12.82
C GLU A 261 -26.18 5.44 -13.56
N GLU A 262 -26.21 4.36 -14.36
CA GLU A 262 -27.42 3.91 -15.05
C GLU A 262 -28.49 3.41 -14.07
N PHE A 263 -28.10 2.67 -13.03
CA PHE A 263 -29.01 2.24 -11.97
C PHE A 263 -29.62 3.42 -11.22
N GLU A 264 -28.78 4.38 -10.82
CA GLU A 264 -29.19 5.57 -10.08
C GLU A 264 -30.11 6.46 -10.93
N ALA A 265 -29.78 6.67 -12.20
CA ALA A 265 -30.63 7.38 -13.16
C ALA A 265 -31.99 6.69 -13.34
N LEU A 266 -32.02 5.36 -13.40
CA LEU A 266 -33.27 4.59 -13.49
C LEU A 266 -34.16 4.82 -12.26
N LEU A 267 -33.61 4.83 -11.04
CA LEU A 267 -34.38 5.08 -9.82
C LEU A 267 -34.85 6.54 -9.72
N LEU A 268 -34.00 7.50 -10.07
CA LEU A 268 -34.35 8.93 -10.10
C LEU A 268 -35.53 9.21 -11.03
N ASN A 269 -35.58 8.53 -12.19
CA ASN A 269 -36.61 8.74 -13.20
C ASN A 269 -37.90 7.95 -12.97
N SER A 270 -37.84 6.84 -12.22
CA SER A 270 -39.00 5.96 -12.02
C SER A 270 -39.67 6.13 -10.66
N THR A 271 -38.94 6.49 -9.60
CA THR A 271 -39.51 6.51 -8.24
C THR A 271 -40.04 7.88 -7.84
N GLN A 272 -40.91 7.91 -6.82
CA GLN A 272 -41.27 9.15 -6.13
C GLN A 272 -40.15 9.59 -5.17
N MET A 273 -39.49 8.60 -4.55
CA MET A 273 -38.29 8.73 -3.73
C MET A 273 -37.66 7.35 -3.56
N PHE A 274 -36.36 7.32 -3.26
CA PHE A 274 -35.70 6.07 -2.92
C PHE A 274 -34.70 6.20 -1.77
N GLY A 275 -34.56 5.11 -1.01
CA GLY A 275 -33.50 4.91 -0.03
C GLY A 275 -32.70 3.67 -0.38
N ILE A 276 -31.37 3.77 -0.48
CA ILE A 276 -30.49 2.62 -0.68
C ILE A 276 -29.65 2.41 0.56
N LEU A 277 -29.71 1.21 1.12
CA LEU A 277 -28.83 0.76 2.20
C LEU A 277 -27.81 -0.23 1.64
N ILE A 278 -26.53 0.11 1.70
CA ILE A 278 -25.45 -0.73 1.18
C ILE A 278 -24.66 -1.30 2.37
N THR A 279 -24.47 -2.61 2.43
CA THR A 279 -23.49 -3.21 3.34
C THR A 279 -22.22 -3.56 2.57
N THR A 280 -21.05 -3.12 3.05
CA THR A 280 -19.78 -3.39 2.37
C THR A 280 -18.64 -3.66 3.34
N ARG A 281 -17.64 -4.38 2.84
CA ARG A 281 -16.37 -4.68 3.49
C ARG A 281 -15.22 -3.80 2.98
N ASN A 282 -15.44 -3.07 1.89
CA ASN A 282 -14.44 -2.33 1.16
C ASN A 282 -14.65 -0.82 1.34
N PRO A 283 -13.74 -0.11 2.05
CA PRO A 283 -13.86 1.34 2.25
C PRO A 283 -13.92 2.11 0.93
N LYS A 284 -13.31 1.61 -0.15
CA LYS A 284 -13.29 2.32 -1.45
C LYS A 284 -14.69 2.53 -2.03
N VAL A 285 -15.69 1.73 -1.65
CA VAL A 285 -17.08 1.87 -2.10
C VAL A 285 -17.66 3.25 -1.75
N THR A 286 -17.24 3.84 -0.62
CA THR A 286 -17.61 5.22 -0.22
C THR A 286 -17.24 6.27 -1.26
N HIS A 287 -16.16 6.08 -2.02
CA HIS A 287 -15.65 7.10 -2.95
C HIS A 287 -16.44 7.13 -4.26
N TYR A 288 -17.19 6.07 -4.56
CA TYR A 288 -17.97 5.92 -5.77
C TYR A 288 -19.42 6.37 -5.62
N VAL A 289 -19.88 6.52 -4.37
CA VAL A 289 -21.30 6.78 -4.07
C VAL A 289 -21.37 8.02 -3.19
N SER A 290 -22.13 9.04 -3.62
CA SER A 290 -22.40 10.25 -2.86
C SER A 290 -23.29 9.93 -1.64
N SER A 291 -22.68 9.32 -0.62
CA SER A 291 -23.37 8.67 0.50
C SER A 291 -22.89 9.18 1.85
N ILE A 292 -23.75 9.06 2.86
CA ILE A 292 -23.36 9.21 4.26
C ILE A 292 -22.81 7.85 4.71
N SER A 293 -21.48 7.78 4.89
CA SER A 293 -20.82 6.56 5.37
C SER A 293 -20.92 6.47 6.89
N MET A 294 -21.38 5.32 7.38
CA MET A 294 -21.38 4.98 8.80
C MET A 294 -20.54 3.73 9.02
N VAL A 295 -19.48 3.88 9.80
CA VAL A 295 -18.61 2.79 10.24
C VAL A 295 -19.11 2.34 11.61
N PRO A 296 -19.73 1.14 11.76
CA PRO A 296 -20.00 0.57 13.06
C PRO A 296 -18.66 0.32 13.75
N LYS A 297 -18.36 1.06 14.81
CA LYS A 297 -17.16 0.84 15.61
C LYS A 297 -17.19 -0.58 16.23
N LEU A 298 -16.02 -1.21 16.35
CA LEU A 298 -15.83 -2.43 17.15
C LEU A 298 -16.38 -2.17 18.56
N LEU A 299 -17.45 -2.89 18.92
CA LEU A 299 -18.17 -2.66 20.16
C LEU A 299 -17.46 -3.40 21.30
N SER A 300 -16.69 -2.70 22.15
CA SER A 300 -16.18 -3.27 23.41
C SER A 300 -17.32 -3.65 24.37
N ALA A 301 -18.49 -3.02 24.25
CA ALA A 301 -19.56 -3.09 25.24
C ALA A 301 -20.67 -4.14 24.96
N SER A 302 -20.53 -5.04 23.97
CA SER A 302 -21.64 -5.92 23.54
C SER A 302 -22.04 -7.05 24.51
N VAL A 303 -21.24 -7.29 25.56
CA VAL A 303 -21.52 -8.34 26.56
C VAL A 303 -22.29 -7.82 27.78
N VAL A 304 -22.19 -6.53 28.10
CA VAL A 304 -22.89 -5.95 29.27
C VAL A 304 -24.41 -5.98 29.10
N ASP A 305 -24.91 -5.85 27.86
CA ASP A 305 -26.35 -5.94 27.56
C ASP A 305 -26.91 -7.37 27.65
N ILE A 306 -26.06 -8.40 27.76
CA ILE A 306 -26.51 -9.80 27.85
C ILE A 306 -27.17 -10.08 29.20
N HIS A 307 -26.84 -9.31 30.25
CA HIS A 307 -27.28 -9.58 31.62
C HIS A 307 -28.31 -8.57 32.18
N SER A 308 -28.57 -7.45 31.50
CA SER A 308 -29.45 -6.40 32.03
C SER A 308 -30.93 -6.77 32.15
N LYS A 309 -31.35 -7.96 31.68
CA LYS A 309 -32.76 -8.41 31.70
C LYS A 309 -33.14 -9.46 32.75
N ARG A 310 -32.25 -9.93 33.65
CA ARG A 310 -32.68 -10.58 34.93
C ARG A 310 -31.56 -10.70 36.00
N LYS A 311 -31.86 -10.11 37.16
CA LYS A 311 -31.35 -10.31 38.54
C LYS A 311 -29.82 -10.50 38.76
N ARG A 312 -29.21 -9.45 39.33
CA ARG A 312 -28.00 -9.42 40.19
C ARG A 312 -26.89 -10.41 39.81
N CYS A 313 -26.11 -10.09 38.77
CA CYS A 313 -24.69 -10.41 38.81
C CYS A 313 -24.02 -9.42 39.76
N THR A 314 -23.24 -9.93 40.71
CA THR A 314 -22.42 -9.11 41.62
C THR A 314 -21.09 -8.69 40.99
N LEU A 315 -20.78 -9.13 39.76
CA LEU A 315 -19.47 -8.99 39.08
C LEU A 315 -19.62 -8.55 37.60
N GLU A 316 -20.14 -7.33 37.35
CA GLU A 316 -20.14 -6.73 36.00
C GLU A 316 -18.73 -6.70 35.37
N GLU A 317 -17.69 -6.53 36.21
CA GLU A 317 -16.29 -6.51 35.79
C GLU A 317 -15.83 -7.82 35.13
N SER A 318 -16.20 -9.00 35.66
CA SER A 318 -15.78 -10.29 35.08
C SER A 318 -16.44 -10.55 33.73
N ALA A 319 -17.69 -10.12 33.53
CA ALA A 319 -18.37 -10.22 32.23
C ALA A 319 -17.73 -9.30 31.19
N LEU A 320 -17.35 -8.07 31.59
CA LEU A 320 -16.57 -7.14 30.78
C LEU A 320 -15.20 -7.70 30.43
N GLU A 321 -14.50 -8.29 31.39
CA GLU A 321 -13.18 -8.88 31.17
C GLU A 321 -13.24 -10.07 30.19
N ILE A 322 -14.27 -10.92 30.30
CA ILE A 322 -14.55 -12.00 29.32
C ILE A 322 -14.80 -11.42 27.92
N ALA A 323 -15.58 -10.33 27.84
CA ALA A 323 -15.87 -9.66 26.57
C ALA A 323 -14.62 -9.06 25.92
N GLU A 324 -13.84 -8.32 26.70
CA GLU A 324 -12.61 -7.68 26.25
C GLU A 324 -11.53 -8.71 25.90
N LYS A 325 -11.47 -9.82 26.64
CA LYS A 325 -10.54 -10.90 26.36
C LYS A 325 -10.93 -11.67 25.11
N PHE A 326 -12.19 -12.08 25.00
CA PHE A 326 -12.58 -13.07 23.99
C PHE A 326 -13.29 -12.50 22.78
N CYS A 327 -14.12 -11.45 22.92
CA CYS A 327 -14.89 -10.93 21.79
C CYS A 327 -14.07 -9.96 20.94
N LYS A 328 -13.12 -9.22 21.55
CA LYS A 328 -12.27 -8.21 20.88
C LYS A 328 -13.07 -7.32 19.90
N GLY A 329 -14.31 -6.97 20.27
CA GLY A 329 -15.19 -6.13 19.47
C GLY A 329 -16.00 -6.81 18.35
N LEU A 330 -15.89 -8.13 18.15
CA LEU A 330 -16.64 -8.91 17.17
C LEU A 330 -17.95 -9.49 17.76
N PRO A 331 -19.13 -9.02 17.34
CA PRO A 331 -20.40 -9.55 17.79
C PRO A 331 -20.58 -11.04 17.48
N LEU A 332 -20.05 -11.53 16.36
CA LEU A 332 -20.07 -12.96 16.01
C LEU A 332 -19.54 -13.84 17.16
N VAL A 333 -18.43 -13.42 17.76
CA VAL A 333 -17.77 -14.17 18.85
C VAL A 333 -18.59 -14.09 20.14
N ALA A 334 -19.19 -12.93 20.43
CA ALA A 334 -20.07 -12.76 21.57
C ALA A 334 -21.29 -13.69 21.53
N ASN A 335 -21.84 -13.97 20.34
CA ASN A 335 -22.99 -14.88 20.20
C ASN A 335 -22.65 -16.35 20.45
N VAL A 336 -21.39 -16.74 20.21
CA VAL A 336 -20.92 -18.12 20.47
C VAL A 336 -20.60 -18.32 21.94
N ILE A 337 -20.08 -17.29 22.60
CA ILE A 337 -19.74 -17.33 24.03
C ILE A 337 -21.00 -17.25 24.90
N ARG A 338 -22.02 -16.50 24.47
CA ARG A 338 -23.25 -16.22 25.24
C ARG A 338 -23.94 -17.49 25.77
N PRO A 339 -24.27 -18.53 24.97
CA PRO A 339 -24.92 -19.74 25.47
C PRO A 339 -24.07 -20.50 26.50
N HIS A 340 -22.74 -20.39 26.41
CA HIS A 340 -21.82 -21.05 27.34
C HIS A 340 -21.83 -20.34 28.70
N LEU A 341 -21.75 -19.01 28.69
CA LEU A 341 -21.88 -18.20 29.92
C LEU A 341 -23.25 -18.33 30.58
N TYR A 342 -24.31 -18.56 29.78
CA TYR A 342 -25.66 -18.73 30.30
C TYR A 342 -25.84 -20.06 31.07
N ASN A 343 -25.06 -21.09 30.72
CA ASN A 343 -25.20 -22.43 31.28
C ASN A 343 -24.17 -22.74 32.38
N GLU A 344 -23.06 -22.01 32.47
CA GLU A 344 -21.98 -22.23 33.44
C GLU A 344 -22.11 -21.31 34.67
N PRO A 345 -21.94 -21.83 35.91
CA PRO A 345 -22.02 -21.01 37.11
C PRO A 345 -20.87 -20.00 37.20
N GLU A 346 -21.16 -18.82 37.76
CA GLU A 346 -20.24 -17.66 37.82
C GLU A 346 -18.86 -17.99 38.42
N GLU A 347 -18.78 -18.91 39.38
CA GLU A 347 -17.55 -19.36 40.02
C GLU A 347 -16.54 -19.99 39.03
N GLN A 348 -17.02 -20.55 37.92
CA GLN A 348 -16.20 -21.18 36.89
C GLN A 348 -15.69 -20.21 35.82
N TRP A 349 -16.13 -18.95 35.84
CA TRP A 349 -15.74 -17.94 34.86
C TRP A 349 -14.24 -17.62 34.94
N SER A 350 -13.66 -17.66 36.13
CA SER A 350 -12.21 -17.50 36.35
C SER A 350 -11.40 -18.61 35.67
N ASN A 351 -11.87 -19.86 35.73
CA ASN A 351 -11.28 -20.99 35.02
C ASN A 351 -11.45 -20.82 33.50
N MET A 352 -12.60 -20.33 33.03
CA MET A 352 -12.81 -20.03 31.61
C MET A 352 -11.86 -18.94 31.11
N LEU A 353 -11.68 -17.85 31.87
CA LEU A 353 -10.70 -16.80 31.59
C LEU A 353 -9.27 -17.34 31.53
N SER A 354 -8.93 -18.44 32.19
CA SER A 354 -7.60 -19.06 32.08
C SER A 354 -7.36 -19.83 30.78
N LYS A 355 -8.43 -20.22 30.06
CA LYS A 355 -8.36 -21.02 28.83
C LYS A 355 -8.13 -20.15 27.59
N ASP A 356 -7.46 -20.69 26.58
CA ASP A 356 -7.43 -20.09 25.25
C ASP A 356 -8.74 -20.44 24.51
N LEU A 357 -9.45 -19.42 24.05
CA LEU A 357 -10.70 -19.53 23.28
C LEU A 357 -10.54 -20.44 22.06
N TRP A 358 -9.36 -20.39 21.44
CA TRP A 358 -9.04 -21.18 20.27
C TRP A 358 -8.75 -22.65 20.59
N GLU A 359 -8.62 -23.05 21.86
CA GLU A 359 -8.46 -24.46 22.27
C GLU A 359 -9.81 -25.13 22.55
N MET A 360 -10.90 -24.36 22.65
CA MET A 360 -12.23 -24.88 22.95
C MET A 360 -12.87 -25.52 21.70
N PRO A 361 -13.18 -26.84 21.69
CA PRO A 361 -13.72 -27.52 20.51
C PRO A 361 -15.01 -26.89 19.97
N LEU A 362 -15.96 -26.58 20.86
CA LEU A 362 -17.24 -25.94 20.53
C LEU A 362 -17.05 -24.56 19.85
N PHE A 363 -16.03 -23.82 20.25
CA PHE A 363 -15.72 -22.52 19.69
C PHE A 363 -15.19 -22.65 18.26
N ARG A 364 -14.29 -23.61 18.03
CA ARG A 364 -13.78 -23.93 16.69
C ARG A 364 -14.91 -24.32 15.74
N GLU A 365 -15.80 -25.20 16.19
CA GLU A 365 -16.91 -25.70 15.37
C GLU A 365 -17.87 -24.60 14.92
N GLN A 366 -18.11 -23.56 15.73
CA GLN A 366 -19.06 -22.50 15.40
C GLN A 366 -18.43 -21.32 14.64
N ILE A 367 -17.15 -21.03 14.87
CA ILE A 367 -16.50 -19.82 14.34
C ILE A 367 -15.65 -20.10 13.12
N PHE A 368 -15.00 -21.27 13.04
CA PHE A 368 -14.17 -21.60 11.89
C PHE A 368 -14.97 -21.69 10.59
N PRO A 369 -16.23 -22.16 10.55
CA PRO A 369 -17.05 -22.09 9.33
C PRO A 369 -17.24 -20.65 8.81
N ALA A 370 -17.39 -19.68 9.71
CA ALA A 370 -17.57 -18.28 9.36
C ALA A 370 -16.31 -17.69 8.70
N PHE A 371 -15.12 -18.07 9.17
CA PHE A 371 -13.84 -17.70 8.54
C PHE A 371 -13.54 -18.52 7.27
N ARG A 372 -13.95 -19.80 7.25
CA ARG A 372 -13.77 -20.72 6.12
C ARG A 372 -14.41 -20.19 4.85
N LEU A 373 -15.64 -19.68 4.93
CA LEU A 373 -16.35 -19.12 3.76
C LEU A 373 -15.59 -17.94 3.13
N ASN A 374 -14.82 -17.18 3.91
CA ASN A 374 -14.00 -16.10 3.36
C ASN A 374 -12.68 -16.60 2.72
N PHE A 375 -12.22 -17.79 3.12
CA PHE A 375 -10.95 -18.40 2.69
C PHE A 375 -11.11 -19.42 1.55
N SER A 376 -12.21 -20.18 1.51
CA SER A 376 -12.46 -21.20 0.47
C SER A 376 -12.47 -20.61 -0.93
N ASP A 377 -12.97 -19.38 -1.04
CA ASP A 377 -13.20 -18.67 -2.29
C ASP A 377 -11.98 -17.84 -2.71
N LEU A 378 -10.83 -18.00 -2.04
CA LEU A 378 -9.59 -17.33 -2.43
C LEU A 378 -8.89 -18.12 -3.54
N SER A 379 -8.37 -17.40 -4.53
CA SER A 379 -7.44 -17.97 -5.50
C SER A 379 -6.20 -18.55 -4.78
N ARG A 380 -5.52 -19.52 -5.41
CA ARG A 380 -4.34 -20.16 -4.82
C ARG A 380 -3.25 -19.16 -4.42
N GLY A 381 -2.99 -18.17 -5.27
CA GLY A 381 -2.03 -17.10 -4.98
C GLY A 381 -2.41 -16.33 -3.71
N LEU A 382 -3.69 -16.01 -3.54
CA LEU A 382 -4.20 -15.34 -2.34
C LEU A 382 -4.17 -16.21 -1.09
N LYS A 383 -4.44 -17.52 -1.20
CA LYS A 383 -4.30 -18.45 -0.07
C LYS A 383 -2.86 -18.47 0.43
N ASN A 384 -1.88 -18.53 -0.47
CA ASN A 384 -0.46 -18.44 -0.09
C ASN A 384 -0.12 -17.09 0.54
N CYS A 385 -0.60 -15.98 -0.03
CA CYS A 385 -0.42 -14.64 0.55
C CYS A 385 -1.04 -14.56 1.96
N PHE A 386 -2.25 -15.08 2.15
CA PHE A 386 -2.95 -15.15 3.43
C PHE A 386 -2.18 -15.96 4.46
N CYS A 387 -1.76 -17.18 4.12
CA CYS A 387 -0.95 -18.03 5.00
C CYS A 387 0.40 -17.38 5.32
N TYR A 388 1.02 -16.68 4.36
CA TYR A 388 2.27 -15.95 4.57
C TYR A 388 2.15 -14.86 5.64
N LEU A 389 0.99 -14.21 5.75
CA LEU A 389 0.73 -13.19 6.78
C LEU A 389 0.75 -13.78 8.21
N SER A 390 0.56 -15.09 8.37
CA SER A 390 0.67 -15.76 9.68
C SER A 390 2.08 -15.71 10.28
N LEU A 391 3.11 -15.53 9.44
CA LEU A 391 4.50 -15.36 9.87
C LEU A 391 4.69 -14.11 10.72
N PHE A 392 3.84 -13.09 10.54
CA PHE A 392 3.96 -11.83 11.25
C PHE A 392 3.31 -11.91 12.64
N PRO A 393 3.78 -11.14 13.64
CA PRO A 393 3.12 -11.06 14.94
C PRO A 393 1.72 -10.45 14.82
N ASN A 394 0.85 -10.75 15.79
CA ASN A 394 -0.46 -10.10 15.85
C ASN A 394 -0.28 -8.57 16.00
N GLY A 395 -1.11 -7.79 15.31
CA GLY A 395 -1.03 -6.32 15.30
C GLY A 395 0.16 -5.74 14.52
N PHE A 396 0.87 -6.55 13.71
CA PHE A 396 1.98 -6.06 12.90
C PHE A 396 1.52 -5.03 11.86
N ASN A 397 2.30 -3.96 11.70
CA ASN A 397 2.05 -2.89 10.74
C ASN A 397 2.71 -3.23 9.40
N PHE A 398 1.89 -3.46 8.38
CA PHE A 398 2.33 -3.80 7.04
C PHE A 398 2.51 -2.55 6.18
N LYS A 399 3.63 -2.50 5.46
CA LYS A 399 3.81 -1.63 4.30
C LYS A 399 3.48 -2.42 3.04
N LYS A 400 2.61 -1.87 2.19
CA LYS A 400 2.16 -2.53 0.94
C LYS A 400 3.35 -2.97 0.08
N LYS A 401 4.31 -2.07 -0.18
CA LYS A 401 5.51 -2.35 -0.99
C LYS A 401 6.33 -3.54 -0.48
N ASP A 402 6.48 -3.67 0.84
CA ASP A 402 7.26 -4.75 1.44
C ASP A 402 6.59 -6.10 1.24
N LEU A 403 5.28 -6.18 1.46
CA LEU A 403 4.51 -7.41 1.21
C LEU A 403 4.55 -7.82 -0.25
N LEU A 404 4.41 -6.88 -1.18
CA LEU A 404 4.49 -7.18 -2.61
C LEU A 404 5.86 -7.73 -3.00
N GLN A 405 6.95 -7.19 -2.45
CA GLN A 405 8.30 -7.70 -2.70
C GLN A 405 8.51 -9.10 -2.10
N TYR A 406 7.97 -9.40 -0.91
CA TYR A 406 7.98 -10.76 -0.37
C TYR A 406 7.21 -11.74 -1.25
N TRP A 407 5.98 -11.40 -1.66
CA TRP A 407 5.17 -12.27 -2.51
C TRP A 407 5.76 -12.47 -3.90
N MET A 408 6.40 -11.45 -4.45
CA MET A 408 7.18 -11.54 -5.70
C MET A 408 8.34 -12.53 -5.53
N ALA A 409 9.14 -12.38 -4.47
CA ALA A 409 10.29 -13.23 -4.22
C ALA A 409 9.91 -14.70 -3.96
N GLU A 410 8.80 -14.95 -3.26
CA GLU A 410 8.26 -16.30 -3.11
C GLU A 410 7.74 -16.88 -4.43
N GLY A 411 7.29 -16.02 -5.35
CA GLY A 411 6.68 -16.41 -6.63
C GLY A 411 5.16 -16.61 -6.53
N PHE A 412 4.49 -15.95 -5.59
CA PHE A 412 3.02 -15.98 -5.47
C PHE A 412 2.33 -15.13 -6.53
N ILE A 413 3.03 -14.13 -7.08
CA ILE A 413 2.55 -13.28 -8.16
C ILE A 413 2.90 -13.96 -9.49
N ILE A 414 1.90 -14.51 -10.18
CA ILE A 414 2.08 -15.16 -11.50
C ILE A 414 2.05 -14.07 -12.57
N GLN A 415 3.18 -13.85 -13.25
CA GLN A 415 3.25 -12.93 -14.40
C GLN A 415 2.60 -13.58 -15.63
N GLY A 416 1.89 -12.77 -16.43
CA GLY A 416 1.23 -13.19 -17.68
C GLY A 416 2.17 -13.76 -18.75
N HIS A 417 1.57 -14.22 -19.85
CA HIS A 417 2.18 -15.07 -20.90
C HIS A 417 3.61 -14.70 -21.34
N PRO A 418 4.50 -15.69 -21.55
CA PRO A 418 5.77 -15.45 -22.22
C PRO A 418 5.51 -15.23 -23.72
N GLY A 419 5.64 -14.00 -24.21
CA GLY A 419 5.48 -13.69 -25.64
C GLY A 419 4.79 -12.36 -25.94
N GLU A 420 4.07 -11.77 -24.99
CA GLU A 420 3.62 -10.38 -25.10
C GLU A 420 4.74 -9.43 -24.68
N PRO A 421 4.85 -8.22 -25.30
CA PRO A 421 5.90 -7.27 -24.96
C PRO A 421 5.84 -6.98 -23.46
N TYR A 422 6.92 -7.33 -22.76
CA TYR A 422 7.14 -7.13 -21.34
C TYR A 422 6.70 -5.72 -20.91
N HIS A 423 5.49 -5.61 -20.39
CA HIS A 423 5.14 -4.54 -19.46
C HIS A 423 5.50 -5.06 -18.07
N THR A 424 6.67 -4.65 -17.63
CA THR A 424 7.23 -4.76 -16.26
C THR A 424 6.29 -4.22 -15.17
N ALA A 425 5.25 -3.48 -15.54
CA ALA A 425 4.10 -3.10 -14.72
C ALA A 425 3.22 -4.30 -14.29
N GLY A 426 3.33 -5.46 -14.96
CA GLY A 426 2.41 -6.58 -14.78
C GLY A 426 2.46 -7.24 -13.40
N TRP A 427 3.60 -7.27 -12.70
CA TRP A 427 3.68 -7.87 -11.36
C TRP A 427 3.29 -6.89 -10.25
N GLU A 428 3.60 -5.60 -10.38
CA GLU A 428 3.13 -4.58 -9.44
C GLU A 428 1.62 -4.46 -9.56
N GLU A 429 1.07 -4.45 -10.77
CA GLU A 429 -0.38 -4.43 -11.02
C GLU A 429 -1.07 -5.70 -10.50
N THR A 430 -0.55 -6.88 -10.84
CA THR A 430 -1.10 -8.16 -10.33
C THR A 430 -0.97 -8.24 -8.80
N GLY A 431 0.17 -7.82 -8.24
CA GLY A 431 0.40 -7.77 -6.81
C GLY A 431 -0.54 -6.78 -6.11
N ASN A 432 -0.75 -5.61 -6.71
CA ASN A 432 -1.70 -4.60 -6.26
C ASN A 432 -3.13 -5.15 -6.29
N HIS A 433 -3.51 -5.88 -7.34
CA HIS A 433 -4.81 -6.55 -7.42
C HIS A 433 -4.98 -7.58 -6.30
N LEU A 434 -3.99 -8.44 -6.05
CA LEU A 434 -4.02 -9.40 -4.95
C LEU A 434 -4.15 -8.70 -3.59
N PHE A 435 -3.36 -7.64 -3.37
CA PHE A 435 -3.43 -6.86 -2.13
C PHE A 435 -4.79 -6.19 -1.95
N ASP A 436 -5.32 -5.59 -3.02
CA ASP A 436 -6.61 -4.91 -3.02
C ASP A 436 -7.77 -5.90 -2.82
N GLU A 437 -7.63 -7.16 -3.25
CA GLU A 437 -8.59 -8.22 -2.93
C GLU A 437 -8.55 -8.64 -1.45
N LEU A 438 -7.36 -8.69 -0.83
CA LEU A 438 -7.25 -8.90 0.62
C LEU A 438 -7.90 -7.74 1.42
N LEU A 439 -7.77 -6.50 0.92
CA LEU A 439 -8.44 -5.34 1.49
C LEU A 439 -9.97 -5.42 1.31
N SER A 440 -10.45 -5.77 0.11
CA SER A 440 -11.89 -5.83 -0.18
C SER A 440 -12.60 -6.91 0.65
N ARG A 441 -11.89 -7.98 1.03
CA ARG A 441 -12.37 -9.03 1.93
C ARG A 441 -12.17 -8.72 3.42
N SER A 442 -11.62 -7.55 3.76
CA SER A 442 -11.23 -7.11 5.11
C SER A 442 -10.28 -8.07 5.84
N ILE A 443 -9.46 -8.81 5.10
CA ILE A 443 -8.39 -9.65 5.67
C ILE A 443 -7.29 -8.76 6.23
N ILE A 444 -6.95 -7.71 5.47
CA ILE A 444 -6.12 -6.60 5.89
C ILE A 444 -7.03 -5.37 5.99
N VAL A 445 -6.81 -4.54 7.00
CA VAL A 445 -7.54 -3.29 7.23
C VAL A 445 -6.55 -2.14 7.22
N TYR A 446 -6.96 -1.00 6.67
CA TYR A 446 -6.17 0.23 6.71
C TYR A 446 -6.53 1.03 7.96
N ASP A 447 -5.53 1.33 8.78
CA ASP A 447 -5.67 2.18 9.95
C ASP A 447 -5.40 3.63 9.53
N HIS A 448 -6.45 4.45 9.46
CA HIS A 448 -6.37 5.84 9.03
C HIS A 448 -5.62 6.72 10.03
N GLU A 449 -5.59 6.39 11.31
CA GLU A 449 -4.89 7.19 12.33
C GLU A 449 -3.38 7.01 12.19
N SER A 450 -2.93 5.77 12.00
CA SER A 450 -1.50 5.46 11.89
C SER A 450 -0.99 5.31 10.45
N GLN A 451 -1.86 5.44 9.44
CA GLN A 451 -1.55 5.34 8.01
C GLN A 451 -0.84 4.03 7.61
N VAL A 452 -1.18 2.92 8.29
CA VAL A 452 -0.59 1.59 8.06
C VAL A 452 -1.66 0.52 7.89
N TYR A 453 -1.26 -0.60 7.29
CA TYR A 453 -2.14 -1.76 7.15
C TYR A 453 -1.95 -2.73 8.31
N LYS A 454 -3.01 -3.33 8.82
CA LYS A 454 -2.99 -4.32 9.91
C LYS A 454 -3.89 -5.51 9.57
N MET A 455 -3.59 -6.66 10.15
CA MET A 455 -4.48 -7.83 10.13
C MET A 455 -5.18 -7.95 11.48
N HIS A 456 -6.48 -8.21 11.46
CA HIS A 456 -7.26 -8.40 12.68
C HIS A 456 -6.87 -9.69 13.41
N GLU A 457 -6.86 -9.70 14.75
CA GLU A 457 -6.40 -10.83 15.57
C GLU A 457 -7.07 -12.17 15.23
N PHE A 458 -8.40 -12.25 15.08
CA PHE A 458 -9.02 -13.53 14.70
C PHE A 458 -8.67 -14.02 13.30
N ILE A 459 -8.51 -13.10 12.35
CA ILE A 459 -8.09 -13.44 10.99
C ILE A 459 -6.65 -13.95 11.03
N HIS A 460 -5.80 -13.29 11.82
CA HIS A 460 -4.43 -13.70 12.08
C HIS A 460 -4.34 -15.10 12.70
N ARG A 461 -5.11 -15.37 13.76
CA ARG A 461 -5.20 -16.69 14.40
C ARG A 461 -5.74 -17.78 13.47
N TYR A 462 -6.75 -17.44 12.66
CA TYR A 462 -7.26 -18.36 11.63
C TYR A 462 -6.19 -18.64 10.56
N ALA A 463 -5.42 -17.62 10.13
CA ALA A 463 -4.28 -17.80 9.24
C ALA A 463 -3.26 -18.76 9.85
N GLN A 464 -2.87 -18.58 11.12
CA GLN A 464 -1.97 -19.51 11.81
C GLN A 464 -2.50 -20.95 11.84
N TYR A 465 -3.81 -21.13 12.01
CA TYR A 465 -4.43 -22.44 12.02
C TYR A 465 -4.35 -23.12 10.65
N VAL A 466 -4.73 -22.44 9.56
CA VAL A 466 -4.75 -23.02 8.20
C VAL A 466 -3.37 -23.13 7.55
N SER A 467 -2.39 -22.35 8.01
CA SER A 467 -1.04 -22.33 7.43
C SER A 467 -0.24 -23.61 7.69
N SER A 468 -0.79 -24.56 8.45
CA SER A 468 -0.18 -25.84 8.82
C SER A 468 1.23 -25.69 9.42
N ASP A 469 1.96 -26.79 9.57
CA ASP A 469 3.37 -26.80 9.96
C ASP A 469 4.34 -26.29 8.87
N ILE A 470 3.82 -25.63 7.82
CA ILE A 470 4.57 -25.10 6.69
C ILE A 470 5.03 -23.66 6.94
N TYR A 471 4.16 -22.82 7.51
CA TYR A 471 4.50 -21.45 7.91
C TYR A 471 4.62 -21.39 9.43
N LEU A 472 5.83 -21.20 9.91
CA LEU A 472 6.15 -21.31 11.33
C LEU A 472 6.67 -19.99 11.88
N ARG A 473 5.94 -19.43 12.83
CA ARG A 473 6.41 -18.30 13.63
C ARG A 473 7.05 -18.80 14.91
N LEU A 474 8.32 -18.48 15.09
CA LEU A 474 9.09 -18.80 16.30
C LEU A 474 9.07 -17.57 17.21
N ASP A 475 8.24 -17.63 18.25
CA ASP A 475 8.08 -16.60 19.26
C ASP A 475 8.22 -17.19 20.69
N LYS A 476 8.05 -16.35 21.73
CA LYS A 476 8.15 -16.82 23.13
C LYS A 476 7.13 -17.93 23.45
N GLN A 477 5.94 -17.89 22.85
CA GLN A 477 4.91 -18.91 23.06
C GLN A 477 5.36 -20.23 22.47
N PHE A 478 5.96 -20.21 21.27
CA PHE A 478 6.59 -21.39 20.67
C PHE A 478 7.64 -22.02 21.59
N LEU A 479 8.59 -21.23 22.13
CA LEU A 479 9.63 -21.77 23.00
C LEU A 479 9.08 -22.37 24.29
N ASN A 480 8.08 -21.73 24.89
CA ASN A 480 7.43 -22.22 26.09
C ASN A 480 6.71 -23.55 25.83
N ALA A 481 5.99 -23.66 24.71
CA ALA A 481 5.35 -24.91 24.31
C ALA A 481 6.38 -26.01 24.01
N TYR A 482 7.47 -25.66 23.31
CA TYR A 482 8.53 -26.59 22.91
C TYR A 482 9.32 -27.13 24.11
N SER A 483 9.61 -26.28 25.11
CA SER A 483 10.40 -26.66 26.30
C SER A 483 9.60 -27.43 27.34
N SER A 484 8.28 -27.26 27.40
CA SER A 484 7.46 -27.82 28.48
C SER A 484 6.81 -29.18 28.16
N LEU A 485 6.90 -29.69 26.92
CA LEU A 485 6.12 -30.86 26.45
C LEU A 485 4.62 -30.77 26.83
N SER A 486 4.12 -29.56 27.09
CA SER A 486 2.76 -29.33 27.57
C SER A 486 1.78 -29.43 26.43
N ILE A 487 0.83 -30.33 26.61
CA ILE A 487 -0.35 -30.55 25.78
C ILE A 487 -1.20 -29.26 25.84
N GLY A 488 -1.06 -28.38 24.85
CA GLY A 488 -1.84 -27.14 24.76
C GLY A 488 -1.95 -26.62 23.33
N MET A 489 -0.85 -26.60 22.58
CA MET A 489 -0.89 -26.32 21.14
C MET A 489 -0.90 -27.63 20.33
N PRO A 490 -1.98 -28.01 19.63
CA PRO A 490 -2.11 -29.33 18.98
C PRO A 490 -1.18 -29.60 17.78
N PHE A 491 -0.27 -28.68 17.43
CA PHE A 491 0.30 -28.63 16.07
C PHE A 491 1.83 -28.59 15.98
N ILE A 492 2.58 -28.46 17.08
CA ILE A 492 4.05 -28.35 16.98
C ILE A 492 4.68 -29.73 17.12
N SER A 493 5.09 -30.30 15.99
CA SER A 493 5.90 -31.52 15.99
C SER A 493 7.30 -31.22 16.56
N PRO A 494 7.89 -32.11 17.38
CA PRO A 494 9.31 -32.08 17.74
C PRO A 494 10.25 -32.05 16.52
N THR A 495 9.72 -32.37 15.33
CA THR A 495 10.44 -32.40 14.04
C THR A 495 10.02 -31.27 13.09
N TRP A 496 9.59 -30.11 13.61
CA TRP A 496 9.14 -28.97 12.80
C TRP A 496 10.11 -28.58 11.67
N TYR A 497 11.42 -28.71 11.89
CA TYR A 497 12.49 -28.46 10.91
C TYR A 497 12.38 -29.34 9.64
N ARG A 498 11.66 -30.46 9.70
CA ARG A 498 11.37 -31.30 8.52
C ARG A 498 10.23 -30.75 7.66
N LYS A 499 9.32 -29.99 8.27
CA LYS A 499 8.03 -29.63 7.68
C LYS A 499 7.92 -28.16 7.29
N ALA A 500 8.54 -27.28 8.06
CA ALA A 500 8.54 -25.85 7.79
C ALA A 500 9.17 -25.52 6.43
N ARG A 501 8.54 -24.60 5.70
CA ARG A 501 9.05 -23.99 4.47
C ARG A 501 9.22 -22.48 4.63
N HIS A 502 8.44 -21.85 5.49
CA HIS A 502 8.55 -20.43 5.77
C HIS A 502 8.69 -20.23 7.27
N VAL A 503 9.72 -19.50 7.70
CA VAL A 503 10.04 -19.33 9.13
C VAL A 503 10.21 -17.84 9.44
N SER A 504 9.61 -17.41 10.55
CA SER A 504 9.84 -16.08 11.10
C SER A 504 10.33 -16.12 12.55
N PHE A 505 11.17 -15.16 12.91
CA PHE A 505 11.68 -15.00 14.27
C PHE A 505 11.10 -13.75 14.92
N VAL A 506 10.51 -13.94 16.10
CA VAL A 506 9.93 -12.88 16.94
C VAL A 506 10.58 -12.95 18.32
N PHE A 507 11.91 -12.76 18.35
CA PHE A 507 12.71 -12.74 19.57
C PHE A 507 13.57 -11.48 19.64
N ARG A 508 13.70 -10.89 20.83
CA ARG A 508 14.76 -9.88 21.06
C ARG A 508 16.12 -10.54 21.26
N LYS A 509 16.17 -11.64 22.03
CA LYS A 509 17.37 -12.44 22.25
C LYS A 509 17.26 -13.75 21.47
N PHE A 510 18.15 -13.97 20.53
CA PHE A 510 18.09 -15.15 19.67
C PHE A 510 18.57 -16.39 20.42
N PRO A 511 17.75 -17.46 20.56
CA PRO A 511 18.20 -18.68 21.23
C PRO A 511 19.18 -19.47 20.34
N PRO A 512 20.42 -19.74 20.79
CA PRO A 512 21.41 -20.48 19.96
C PRO A 512 20.97 -21.90 19.58
N SER A 513 20.11 -22.52 20.39
CA SER A 513 19.51 -23.83 20.08
C SER A 513 18.69 -23.81 18.79
N VAL A 514 17.99 -22.71 18.52
CA VAL A 514 17.17 -22.56 17.31
C VAL A 514 18.05 -22.48 16.06
N LEU A 515 19.22 -21.82 16.11
CA LEU A 515 20.18 -21.81 14.99
C LEU A 515 20.60 -23.22 14.60
N LYS A 516 20.91 -24.08 15.59
CA LYS A 516 21.30 -25.46 15.35
C LYS A 516 20.18 -26.31 14.75
N GLU A 517 18.92 -26.04 15.10
CA GLU A 517 17.79 -26.73 14.48
C GLU A 517 17.53 -26.25 13.05
N LEU A 518 17.76 -24.97 12.75
CA LEU A 518 17.66 -24.44 11.38
C LEU A 518 18.66 -25.08 10.43
N GLU A 519 19.86 -25.42 10.90
CA GLU A 519 20.86 -26.15 10.10
C GLU A 519 20.37 -27.55 9.67
N LYS A 520 19.36 -28.11 10.36
CA LYS A 520 18.73 -29.39 10.02
C LYS A 520 17.59 -29.24 9.02
N CYS A 521 17.11 -28.02 8.78
CA CYS A 521 16.01 -27.78 7.86
C CYS A 521 16.42 -28.11 6.42
N LYS A 522 15.55 -28.84 5.71
CA LYS A 522 15.64 -29.07 4.26
C LYS A 522 14.42 -28.44 3.61
N GLY A 523 14.63 -27.55 2.62
CA GLY A 523 13.54 -26.95 1.86
C GLY A 523 13.00 -25.61 2.37
N VAL A 524 13.62 -24.98 3.38
CA VAL A 524 13.16 -23.66 3.85
C VAL A 524 13.39 -22.60 2.77
N ARG A 525 12.30 -21.92 2.39
CA ARG A 525 12.23 -20.85 1.39
C ARG A 525 12.25 -19.45 2.01
N THR A 526 11.73 -19.27 3.21
CA THR A 526 11.71 -17.96 3.88
C THR A 526 12.35 -18.04 5.25
N ILE A 527 13.20 -17.05 5.52
CA ILE A 527 13.62 -16.70 6.86
C ILE A 527 13.45 -15.19 7.03
N VAL A 528 12.60 -14.76 7.98
CA VAL A 528 12.39 -13.34 8.27
C VAL A 528 12.55 -13.02 9.75
N THR A 529 13.26 -11.94 10.04
CA THR A 529 13.36 -11.33 11.36
C THR A 529 12.41 -10.13 11.42
N LEU A 530 11.52 -10.10 12.42
CA LEU A 530 10.39 -9.15 12.43
C LEU A 530 10.40 -8.18 13.60
N LEU A 531 11.32 -8.35 14.56
CA LEU A 531 11.51 -7.42 15.67
C LEU A 531 12.72 -6.53 15.42
N GLU A 532 12.54 -5.23 15.67
CA GLU A 532 13.67 -4.31 15.70
C GLU A 532 14.64 -4.68 16.83
N ARG A 533 15.94 -4.53 16.57
CA ARG A 533 17.03 -4.76 17.53
C ARG A 533 17.10 -6.21 18.01
N THR A 534 16.95 -7.15 17.07
CA THR A 534 17.13 -8.57 17.36
C THR A 534 18.61 -8.89 17.58
N GLU A 535 18.97 -9.42 18.75
CA GLU A 535 20.33 -9.79 19.18
C GLU A 535 20.86 -11.04 18.44
N ILE A 536 20.91 -10.99 17.12
CA ILE A 536 21.74 -11.87 16.29
C ILE A 536 23.01 -11.08 15.98
N LYS A 537 24.15 -11.52 16.51
CA LYS A 537 25.46 -10.89 16.27
C LYS A 537 26.24 -11.58 15.15
N GLU A 538 26.16 -12.91 15.11
CA GLU A 538 26.92 -13.72 14.18
C GLU A 538 26.02 -14.81 13.58
N LEU A 539 26.26 -15.13 12.32
CA LEU A 539 25.66 -16.27 11.63
C LEU A 539 26.73 -17.34 11.43
N GLY A 540 26.43 -18.59 11.77
CA GLY A 540 27.37 -19.69 11.55
C GLY A 540 27.79 -19.79 10.08
N TYR A 541 29.10 -19.85 9.81
CA TYR A 541 29.65 -19.87 8.45
C TYR A 541 29.07 -20.99 7.55
N GLY A 542 28.60 -22.09 8.13
CA GLY A 542 28.01 -23.23 7.43
C GLY A 542 26.50 -23.16 7.16
N LEU A 543 25.79 -22.18 7.75
CA LEU A 543 24.32 -22.14 7.74
C LEU A 543 23.75 -22.10 6.32
N PHE A 544 24.24 -21.18 5.49
CA PHE A 544 23.73 -20.99 4.12
C PHE A 544 24.08 -22.13 3.17
N SER A 545 25.07 -22.97 3.50
CA SER A 545 25.36 -24.18 2.72
C SER A 545 24.28 -25.25 2.85
N LYS A 546 23.44 -25.18 3.90
CA LYS A 546 22.34 -26.13 4.16
C LYS A 546 20.99 -25.65 3.61
N LEU A 547 20.78 -24.34 3.52
CA LEU A 547 19.49 -23.73 3.19
C LEU A 547 19.33 -23.41 1.68
N GLN A 548 19.63 -24.37 0.80
CA GLN A 548 19.75 -24.10 -0.64
C GLN A 548 18.43 -23.64 -1.31
N SER A 549 17.28 -24.05 -0.77
CA SER A 549 15.93 -23.63 -1.21
C SER A 549 15.54 -22.19 -0.85
N LEU A 550 16.39 -21.45 -0.12
CA LEU A 550 16.02 -20.15 0.41
C LEU A 550 15.78 -19.13 -0.72
N ARG A 551 14.61 -18.49 -0.70
CA ARG A 551 14.17 -17.43 -1.65
C ARG A 551 14.12 -16.07 -0.98
N VAL A 552 13.70 -16.01 0.28
CA VAL A 552 13.59 -14.77 1.06
C VAL A 552 14.44 -14.88 2.32
N LEU A 553 15.38 -13.96 2.46
CA LEU A 553 16.19 -13.79 3.67
C LEU A 553 16.09 -12.33 4.15
N ASN A 554 15.40 -12.12 5.26
CA ASN A 554 15.35 -10.84 5.96
C ASN A 554 16.05 -10.95 7.31
N LEU A 555 17.18 -10.26 7.43
CA LEU A 555 18.01 -10.07 8.62
C LEU A 555 18.03 -8.60 9.06
N SER A 556 17.06 -7.80 8.61
CA SER A 556 17.00 -6.38 8.91
C SER A 556 16.84 -6.11 10.40
N ALA A 557 17.37 -4.97 10.86
CA ALA A 557 17.34 -4.55 12.25
C ALA A 557 17.93 -5.59 13.25
N THR A 558 18.93 -6.34 12.79
CA THR A 558 19.78 -7.22 13.62
C THR A 558 21.14 -6.55 13.87
N TYR A 559 21.94 -7.09 14.79
CA TYR A 559 23.29 -6.60 15.10
C TYR A 559 24.39 -7.39 14.36
N ILE A 560 24.07 -7.90 13.17
CA ILE A 560 25.03 -8.58 12.33
C ILE A 560 26.00 -7.55 11.75
N SER A 561 27.30 -7.80 11.91
CA SER A 561 28.38 -6.96 11.34
C SER A 561 28.95 -7.52 10.04
N GLU A 562 28.78 -8.82 9.77
CA GLU A 562 29.28 -9.47 8.56
C GLU A 562 28.33 -10.55 8.02
N LEU A 563 28.28 -10.68 6.68
CA LEU A 563 27.62 -11.81 6.02
C LEU A 563 28.66 -12.87 5.62
N PRO A 564 28.48 -14.14 6.00
CA PRO A 564 29.42 -15.19 5.62
C PRO A 564 29.44 -15.42 4.11
N GLY A 565 30.62 -15.70 3.56
CA GLY A 565 30.81 -15.93 2.13
C GLY A 565 30.00 -17.10 1.55
N SER A 566 29.51 -18.01 2.40
CA SER A 566 28.60 -19.10 2.03
C SER A 566 27.22 -18.61 1.54
N ILE A 567 26.89 -17.32 1.69
CA ILE A 567 25.66 -16.73 1.13
C ILE A 567 25.53 -17.00 -0.37
N GLY A 568 26.65 -17.02 -1.11
CA GLY A 568 26.66 -17.33 -2.55
C GLY A 568 26.24 -18.75 -2.91
N ASN A 569 26.00 -19.64 -1.94
CA ASN A 569 25.46 -20.98 -2.15
C ASN A 569 23.92 -20.99 -2.26
N LEU A 570 23.25 -19.88 -1.91
CA LEU A 570 21.78 -19.75 -1.94
C LEU A 570 21.29 -19.45 -3.36
N LYS A 571 21.38 -20.43 -4.27
CA LYS A 571 21.10 -20.25 -5.70
C LYS A 571 19.68 -19.75 -6.02
N HIS A 572 18.71 -20.01 -5.15
CA HIS A 572 17.32 -19.60 -5.31
C HIS A 572 16.98 -18.26 -4.64
N LEU A 573 17.95 -17.59 -4.01
CA LEU A 573 17.67 -16.37 -3.25
C LEU A 573 17.21 -15.26 -4.19
N ARG A 574 16.01 -14.73 -3.93
CA ARG A 574 15.37 -13.66 -4.69
C ARG A 574 15.27 -12.36 -3.90
N LEU A 575 15.18 -12.42 -2.57
CA LEU A 575 15.17 -11.24 -1.70
C LEU A 575 16.21 -11.39 -0.59
N LEU A 576 17.10 -10.40 -0.49
CA LEU A 576 17.99 -10.20 0.63
C LEU A 576 17.75 -8.83 1.25
N ASP A 577 17.33 -8.81 2.51
CA ASP A 577 17.20 -7.59 3.29
C ASP A 577 18.11 -7.66 4.50
N VAL A 578 19.12 -6.79 4.52
CA VAL A 578 20.02 -6.60 5.66
C VAL A 578 19.99 -5.15 6.14
N SER A 579 18.91 -4.43 5.85
CA SER A 579 18.76 -3.03 6.24
C SER A 579 18.89 -2.84 7.76
N ARG A 580 19.40 -1.69 8.21
CA ARG A 580 19.57 -1.35 9.63
C ARG A 580 20.42 -2.36 10.40
N THR A 581 21.49 -2.84 9.78
CA THR A 581 22.51 -3.71 10.40
C THR A 581 23.86 -2.98 10.44
N ASP A 582 24.81 -3.54 11.18
CA ASP A 582 26.16 -3.00 11.33
C ASP A 582 27.11 -3.48 10.20
N ILE A 583 26.55 -3.95 9.08
CA ILE A 583 27.34 -4.43 7.93
C ILE A 583 28.05 -3.27 7.24
N GLU A 584 29.37 -3.40 7.10
CA GLU A 584 30.24 -2.45 6.41
C GLU A 584 30.59 -2.87 4.98
N SER A 585 30.56 -4.17 4.67
CA SER A 585 30.84 -4.69 3.33
C SER A 585 30.07 -5.96 3.01
N LEU A 586 29.72 -6.14 1.73
CA LEU A 586 29.09 -7.36 1.25
C LEU A 586 30.15 -8.35 0.76
N PRO A 587 30.00 -9.66 1.03
CA PRO A 587 30.93 -10.66 0.52
C PRO A 587 30.86 -10.73 -1.01
N VAL A 588 32.03 -10.91 -1.64
CA VAL A 588 32.16 -11.00 -3.12
C VAL A 588 31.25 -12.09 -3.72
N SER A 589 30.95 -13.14 -2.94
CA SER A 589 30.07 -14.24 -3.33
C SER A 589 28.61 -13.86 -3.57
N ILE A 590 28.16 -12.67 -3.17
CA ILE A 590 26.80 -12.18 -3.50
C ILE A 590 26.56 -12.11 -5.00
N SER A 591 27.63 -11.90 -5.79
CA SER A 591 27.60 -11.92 -7.25
C SER A 591 27.22 -13.27 -7.87
N LYS A 592 27.25 -14.36 -7.08
CA LYS A 592 26.81 -15.70 -7.50
C LYS A 592 25.29 -15.85 -7.45
N LEU A 593 24.58 -14.91 -6.81
CA LEU A 593 23.12 -14.94 -6.66
C LEU A 593 22.44 -14.41 -7.93
N THR A 594 22.30 -15.28 -8.92
CA THR A 594 21.77 -14.90 -10.25
C THR A 594 20.25 -14.72 -10.27
N GLU A 595 19.52 -15.30 -9.33
CA GLU A 595 18.05 -15.18 -9.20
C GLU A 595 17.64 -14.02 -8.27
N LEU A 596 18.60 -13.24 -7.74
CA LEU A 596 18.34 -12.12 -6.85
C LEU A 596 17.53 -11.03 -7.55
N GLN A 597 16.36 -10.70 -7.00
CA GLN A 597 15.42 -9.69 -7.50
C GLN A 597 15.42 -8.44 -6.62
N VAL A 598 15.61 -8.59 -5.31
CA VAL A 598 15.55 -7.50 -4.33
C VAL A 598 16.77 -7.54 -3.42
N LEU A 599 17.49 -6.43 -3.35
CA LEU A 599 18.59 -6.22 -2.44
C LEU A 599 18.36 -4.93 -1.65
N ARG A 600 18.18 -5.05 -0.33
CA ARG A 600 17.94 -3.92 0.58
C ARG A 600 19.06 -3.77 1.59
N LEU A 601 19.68 -2.60 1.54
CA LEU A 601 20.89 -2.19 2.27
C LEU A 601 20.68 -0.82 2.96
N THR A 602 19.42 -0.46 3.22
CA THR A 602 19.08 0.87 3.76
C THR A 602 19.57 0.99 5.20
N LYS A 603 20.15 2.14 5.57
CA LYS A 603 20.71 2.37 6.92
C LYS A 603 21.77 1.34 7.34
N CYS A 604 22.57 0.84 6.39
CA CYS A 604 23.80 0.07 6.65
C CYS A 604 25.04 0.96 6.54
N TYR A 605 26.22 0.49 6.97
CA TYR A 605 27.50 1.22 6.85
C TYR A 605 28.26 0.87 5.56
N ILE A 606 27.57 0.35 4.56
CA ILE A 606 28.16 -0.08 3.30
C ILE A 606 28.64 1.14 2.50
N LEU A 607 29.93 1.14 2.17
CA LEU A 607 30.57 2.18 1.35
C LEU A 607 30.66 1.79 -0.13
N GLU A 608 30.75 0.50 -0.43
CA GLU A 608 30.92 -0.01 -1.80
C GLU A 608 30.09 -1.28 -2.05
N LEU A 609 29.52 -1.37 -3.25
CA LEU A 609 28.92 -2.61 -3.75
C LEU A 609 29.99 -3.49 -4.40
N PRO A 610 29.88 -4.84 -4.34
CA PRO A 610 30.86 -5.73 -4.94
C PRO A 610 31.05 -5.50 -6.45
N LYS A 611 32.30 -5.61 -6.94
CA LYS A 611 32.68 -5.34 -8.35
C LYS A 611 31.88 -6.15 -9.37
N ASP A 612 31.42 -7.34 -8.98
CA ASP A 612 30.67 -8.26 -9.82
C ASP A 612 29.14 -8.14 -9.67
N THR A 613 28.63 -7.06 -9.07
CA THR A 613 27.17 -6.77 -8.98
C THR A 613 26.48 -6.77 -10.35
N LYS A 614 27.22 -6.44 -11.42
CA LYS A 614 26.77 -6.53 -12.83
C LYS A 614 26.26 -7.91 -13.25
N ASN A 615 26.56 -8.97 -12.49
CA ASN A 615 26.15 -10.35 -12.78
C ASN A 615 24.73 -10.67 -12.28
N SER A 616 24.16 -9.89 -11.37
CA SER A 616 22.81 -10.08 -10.82
C SER A 616 21.73 -9.54 -11.78
N THR A 617 21.69 -10.03 -13.01
CA THR A 617 20.86 -9.50 -14.12
C THR A 617 19.35 -9.58 -13.89
N ASN A 618 18.89 -10.36 -12.91
CA ASN A 618 17.49 -10.43 -12.49
C ASN A 618 17.10 -9.40 -11.42
N LEU A 619 18.04 -8.54 -10.98
CA LEU A 619 17.76 -7.54 -9.95
C LEU A 619 16.76 -6.50 -10.45
N VAL A 620 15.68 -6.34 -9.69
CA VAL A 620 14.56 -5.41 -9.94
C VAL A 620 14.64 -4.23 -8.97
N HIS A 621 14.95 -4.48 -7.70
CA HIS A 621 15.02 -3.44 -6.68
C HIS A 621 16.37 -3.46 -5.99
N LEU A 622 17.10 -2.34 -6.09
CA LEU A 622 18.31 -2.07 -5.32
C LEU A 622 18.04 -0.87 -4.40
N GLU A 623 17.86 -1.13 -3.12
CA GLU A 623 17.60 -0.10 -2.12
C GLU A 623 18.84 0.13 -1.26
N VAL A 624 19.51 1.26 -1.46
CA VAL A 624 20.80 1.62 -0.83
C VAL A 624 20.72 3.02 -0.23
N ASP A 625 21.51 3.26 0.82
CA ASP A 625 21.71 4.62 1.35
C ASP A 625 22.84 5.31 0.57
N ILE A 626 22.44 6.23 -0.29
CA ILE A 626 23.34 6.85 -1.27
C ILE A 626 24.33 7.78 -0.59
N LYS A 627 23.94 8.42 0.52
CA LYS A 627 24.81 9.36 1.25
C LYS A 627 26.06 8.66 1.82
N ARG A 628 26.09 7.33 1.83
CA ARG A 628 27.22 6.51 2.31
C ARG A 628 28.01 5.84 1.19
N LEU A 629 27.40 5.57 0.04
CA LEU A 629 28.10 4.93 -1.07
C LEU A 629 29.14 5.89 -1.67
N SER A 630 30.35 5.38 -1.92
CA SER A 630 31.44 6.17 -2.52
C SER A 630 31.37 6.22 -4.05
N CYS A 631 30.95 5.13 -4.69
CA CYS A 631 30.75 5.06 -6.14
C CYS A 631 29.80 3.91 -6.55
N MET A 632 29.30 3.98 -7.79
CA MET A 632 28.51 2.89 -8.38
C MET A 632 29.41 1.76 -8.87
N PRO A 633 28.98 0.48 -8.75
CA PRO A 633 29.74 -0.65 -9.30
C PRO A 633 29.79 -0.58 -10.83
N ALA A 634 30.95 -0.94 -11.40
CA ALA A 634 31.17 -0.86 -12.84
C ALA A 634 30.19 -1.74 -13.64
N HIS A 635 29.67 -1.19 -14.73
CA HIS A 635 28.70 -1.78 -15.65
C HIS A 635 27.34 -2.11 -15.02
N ILE A 636 26.88 -1.30 -14.06
CA ILE A 636 25.53 -1.44 -13.51
C ILE A 636 24.43 -1.35 -14.59
N GLY A 637 24.71 -0.72 -15.72
CA GLY A 637 23.83 -0.70 -16.90
C GLY A 637 23.48 -2.09 -17.46
N LYS A 638 24.18 -3.16 -17.08
CA LYS A 638 23.79 -4.54 -17.42
C LYS A 638 22.52 -5.01 -16.69
N LEU A 639 22.12 -4.35 -15.60
CA LEU A 639 20.93 -4.67 -14.82
C LEU A 639 19.66 -4.10 -15.48
N THR A 640 19.35 -4.52 -16.69
CA THR A 640 18.30 -3.92 -17.53
C THR A 640 16.88 -4.07 -16.98
N LYS A 641 16.66 -4.97 -16.02
CA LYS A 641 15.39 -5.17 -15.30
C LYS A 641 15.23 -4.26 -14.08
N LEU A 642 16.24 -3.47 -13.74
CA LEU A 642 16.23 -2.62 -12.55
C LEU A 642 15.15 -1.54 -12.66
N GLN A 643 14.26 -1.51 -11.68
CA GLN A 643 13.14 -0.58 -11.55
C GLN A 643 13.35 0.41 -10.41
N THR A 644 13.90 -0.05 -9.28
CA THR A 644 14.21 0.85 -8.16
C THR A 644 15.72 1.02 -8.03
N LEU A 645 16.16 2.26 -8.20
CA LEU A 645 17.50 2.72 -7.91
C LEU A 645 17.38 4.14 -7.37
N PRO A 646 17.51 4.35 -6.04
CA PRO A 646 17.18 5.65 -5.44
C PRO A 646 18.16 6.75 -5.87
N ALA A 647 19.41 6.43 -6.18
CA ALA A 647 20.32 7.33 -6.87
C ALA A 647 21.41 6.61 -7.66
N TYR A 648 22.07 7.39 -8.51
CA TYR A 648 23.21 7.00 -9.30
C TYR A 648 24.36 7.99 -9.07
N ILE A 649 25.45 7.50 -8.49
CA ILE A 649 26.69 8.27 -8.30
C ILE A 649 27.50 8.18 -9.59
N VAL A 650 27.60 9.29 -10.32
CA VAL A 650 28.42 9.33 -11.54
C VAL A 650 29.90 9.21 -11.17
N GLY A 651 30.62 8.35 -11.90
CA GLY A 651 32.07 8.22 -11.76
C GLY A 651 32.80 8.36 -13.08
N THR A 652 34.06 8.75 -13.01
CA THR A 652 34.95 8.92 -14.17
C THR A 652 35.54 7.62 -14.71
N LYS A 653 35.54 6.56 -13.89
CA LYS A 653 36.07 5.23 -14.24
C LYS A 653 35.20 4.53 -15.29
N ASP A 654 35.82 3.72 -16.15
CA ASP A 654 35.10 2.93 -17.15
C ASP A 654 34.04 2.03 -16.48
N GLY A 655 32.85 2.01 -17.08
CA GLY A 655 31.67 1.33 -16.53
C GLY A 655 30.96 2.04 -15.37
N CYS A 656 31.46 3.16 -14.85
CA CYS A 656 30.78 3.96 -13.81
C CYS A 656 30.20 5.29 -14.37
N GLN A 657 30.47 5.57 -15.63
CA GLN A 657 30.07 6.79 -16.32
C GLN A 657 28.54 6.87 -16.48
N ILE A 658 28.04 8.09 -16.70
CA ILE A 658 26.61 8.37 -16.87
C ILE A 658 25.97 7.59 -18.05
N THR A 659 26.80 7.14 -19.00
CA THR A 659 26.40 6.34 -20.17
C THR A 659 25.73 5.01 -19.81
N GLU A 660 26.05 4.42 -18.66
CA GLU A 660 25.43 3.15 -18.24
C GLU A 660 23.94 3.34 -17.91
N LEU A 661 23.49 4.55 -17.56
CA LEU A 661 22.07 4.84 -17.35
C LEU A 661 21.23 4.58 -18.59
N ASN A 662 21.77 4.74 -19.81
CA ASN A 662 21.05 4.49 -21.07
C ASN A 662 20.28 3.15 -21.04
N LYS A 663 20.95 2.10 -20.57
CA LYS A 663 20.44 0.73 -20.58
C LYS A 663 19.34 0.50 -19.54
N LEU A 664 19.29 1.33 -18.49
CA LEU A 664 18.36 1.22 -17.37
C LEU A 664 17.03 1.92 -17.68
N LYS A 665 16.28 1.37 -18.65
CA LYS A 665 15.04 1.98 -19.18
C LYS A 665 13.83 1.84 -18.26
N GLN A 666 13.87 0.90 -17.33
CA GLN A 666 12.74 0.54 -16.46
C GLN A 666 12.77 1.24 -15.09
N ILE A 667 13.77 2.11 -14.84
CA ILE A 667 13.84 2.86 -13.58
C ILE A 667 12.59 3.72 -13.42
N GLN A 668 11.99 3.64 -12.25
CA GLN A 668 10.73 4.30 -11.92
C GLN A 668 10.73 4.96 -10.55
N GLY A 669 9.80 5.90 -10.37
CA GLY A 669 9.64 6.63 -9.11
C GLY A 669 10.64 7.78 -8.99
N SER A 670 11.50 7.73 -7.98
CA SER A 670 12.49 8.77 -7.68
C SER A 670 13.90 8.34 -8.08
N LEU A 671 14.62 9.20 -8.79
CA LEU A 671 16.02 9.02 -9.14
C LEU A 671 16.83 10.28 -8.80
N CYS A 672 17.85 10.14 -7.97
CA CYS A 672 18.86 11.18 -7.76
C CYS A 672 20.13 10.88 -8.58
N LEU A 673 20.71 11.88 -9.22
CA LEU A 673 21.99 11.79 -9.93
C LEU A 673 22.99 12.68 -9.21
N THR A 674 24.04 12.09 -8.64
CA THR A 674 25.07 12.83 -7.89
C THR A 674 26.41 12.80 -8.61
N ASN A 675 27.32 13.67 -8.17
CA ASN A 675 28.65 13.89 -8.76
C ASN A 675 28.57 14.31 -10.23
N LEU A 676 27.62 15.16 -10.58
CA LEU A 676 27.46 15.64 -11.96
C LEU A 676 28.64 16.49 -12.45
N GLU A 677 29.55 16.92 -11.56
CA GLU A 677 30.85 17.49 -11.91
C GLU A 677 31.78 16.52 -12.66
N ASP A 678 31.56 15.21 -12.55
CA ASP A 678 32.37 14.18 -13.21
C ASP A 678 31.94 13.91 -14.67
N VAL A 679 30.83 14.52 -15.12
CA VAL A 679 30.35 14.38 -16.51
C VAL A 679 31.10 15.36 -17.42
N THR A 680 31.62 14.92 -18.56
CA THR A 680 32.53 15.75 -19.36
C THR A 680 31.85 16.96 -20.05
N GLY A 681 30.56 16.87 -20.37
CA GLY A 681 29.81 17.95 -21.03
C GLY A 681 28.45 17.50 -21.58
N GLU A 682 27.88 18.29 -22.49
CA GLU A 682 26.53 18.08 -23.05
C GLU A 682 26.36 16.73 -23.75
N ASP A 683 27.29 16.36 -24.63
CA ASP A 683 27.18 15.12 -25.41
C ASP A 683 27.28 13.87 -24.54
N ASP A 684 27.99 13.95 -23.42
CA ASP A 684 28.13 12.85 -22.48
C ASP A 684 26.89 12.73 -21.58
N ALA A 685 26.36 13.88 -21.12
CA ALA A 685 25.10 13.95 -20.39
C ALA A 685 23.92 13.37 -21.19
N LYS A 686 23.83 13.67 -22.50
CA LYS A 686 22.78 13.13 -23.40
C LYS A 686 22.75 11.60 -23.45
N LYS A 687 23.89 10.94 -23.21
CA LYS A 687 23.96 9.47 -23.19
C LYS A 687 23.17 8.86 -22.02
N ALA A 688 22.82 9.63 -20.99
CA ALA A 688 21.93 9.17 -19.92
C ALA A 688 20.52 8.80 -20.44
N MET A 689 20.09 9.43 -21.55
CA MET A 689 18.76 9.27 -22.17
C MET A 689 17.61 9.43 -21.17
N LEU A 690 17.65 10.47 -20.32
CA LEU A 690 16.59 10.74 -19.35
C LEU A 690 15.22 10.97 -20.01
N SER A 691 15.21 11.59 -21.19
CA SER A 691 14.02 11.77 -22.04
C SER A 691 13.35 10.47 -22.48
N ASN A 692 14.01 9.30 -22.35
CA ASN A 692 13.43 7.98 -22.65
C ASN A 692 12.92 7.25 -21.40
N LYS A 693 13.00 7.86 -20.21
CA LYS A 693 12.69 7.22 -18.91
C LYS A 693 11.33 7.65 -18.37
N ARG A 694 10.26 7.21 -19.05
CA ARG A 694 8.87 7.62 -18.77
C ARG A 694 8.35 7.38 -17.35
N PHE A 695 8.95 6.43 -16.63
CA PHE A 695 8.45 6.03 -15.31
C PHE A 695 9.07 6.82 -14.15
N ILE A 696 10.03 7.71 -14.43
CA ILE A 696 10.61 8.60 -13.41
C ILE A 696 9.64 9.76 -13.17
N LYS A 697 9.21 9.90 -11.91
CA LYS A 697 8.29 10.93 -11.43
C LYS A 697 8.98 12.03 -10.66
N ARG A 698 10.07 11.70 -9.96
CA ARG A 698 10.92 12.66 -9.25
C ARG A 698 12.37 12.51 -9.71
N LEU A 699 12.98 13.61 -10.12
CA LEU A 699 14.37 13.68 -10.56
C LEU A 699 15.12 14.68 -9.70
N GLU A 700 16.25 14.26 -9.15
CA GLU A 700 17.17 15.12 -8.41
C GLU A 700 18.54 15.13 -9.10
N LEU A 701 19.09 16.31 -9.34
CA LEU A 701 20.36 16.53 -10.02
C LEU A 701 21.30 17.27 -9.06
N GLU A 702 22.35 16.61 -8.60
CA GLU A 702 23.26 17.12 -7.57
C GLU A 702 24.71 17.25 -8.08
N TRP A 703 25.27 18.44 -7.86
CA TRP A 703 26.70 18.74 -7.98
C TRP A 703 27.31 18.93 -6.59
N SER A 704 28.57 18.52 -6.41
CA SER A 704 29.28 18.83 -5.16
C SER A 704 29.72 20.30 -5.08
N ASN A 705 30.00 20.76 -3.85
CA ASN A 705 30.53 22.10 -3.59
C ASN A 705 31.90 22.37 -4.26
N ASN A 706 32.56 21.34 -4.78
CA ASN A 706 33.87 21.44 -5.43
C ASN A 706 33.80 21.76 -6.93
N MET A 707 32.63 22.11 -7.45
CA MET A 707 32.41 22.34 -8.89
C MET A 707 33.29 23.46 -9.46
N LYS A 708 34.27 23.09 -10.31
CA LYS A 708 35.30 24.03 -10.81
C LYS A 708 34.94 24.72 -12.13
N ASN A 709 34.15 24.08 -13.00
CA ASN A 709 33.97 24.55 -14.39
C ASN A 709 32.50 24.89 -14.73
N PRO A 710 32.09 26.17 -14.63
CA PRO A 710 30.72 26.59 -14.94
C PRO A 710 30.25 26.23 -16.36
N LEU A 711 31.15 26.20 -17.35
CA LEU A 711 30.80 25.87 -18.74
C LEU A 711 30.45 24.39 -18.88
N GLN A 712 31.16 23.52 -18.17
CA GLN A 712 30.85 22.09 -18.11
C GLN A 712 29.48 21.88 -17.46
N ALA A 713 29.20 22.49 -16.30
CA ALA A 713 27.90 22.34 -15.64
C ALA A 713 26.73 22.77 -16.53
N LYS A 714 26.86 23.90 -17.24
CA LYS A 714 25.87 24.36 -18.23
C LYS A 714 25.61 23.31 -19.31
N GLY A 715 26.68 22.76 -19.89
CA GLY A 715 26.59 21.72 -20.91
C GLY A 715 25.90 20.47 -20.36
N VAL A 716 26.28 20.03 -19.15
CA VAL A 716 25.70 18.85 -18.50
C VAL A 716 24.21 19.04 -18.26
N LEU A 717 23.79 20.12 -17.59
CA LEU A 717 22.37 20.36 -17.31
C LEU A 717 21.55 20.51 -18.61
N LYS A 718 22.13 21.09 -19.67
CA LYS A 718 21.49 21.14 -21.00
C LYS A 718 21.30 19.75 -21.62
N GLY A 719 22.22 18.81 -21.39
CA GLY A 719 22.11 17.44 -21.90
C GLY A 719 21.21 16.50 -21.08
N LEU A 720 20.82 16.88 -19.86
CA LEU A 720 19.99 16.10 -18.94
C LEU A 720 18.50 16.47 -19.05
N GLU A 721 17.98 16.54 -20.28
CA GLU A 721 16.56 16.81 -20.52
C GLU A 721 15.68 15.63 -20.05
N PRO A 722 14.71 15.86 -19.15
CA PRO A 722 13.85 14.80 -18.60
C PRO A 722 12.73 14.35 -19.54
N HIS A 723 12.07 13.24 -19.20
CA HIS A 723 10.86 12.78 -19.91
C HIS A 723 9.64 13.63 -19.55
N GLN A 724 8.70 13.80 -20.50
CA GLN A 724 7.45 14.58 -20.38
C GLN A 724 6.53 14.22 -19.19
N ASP A 725 6.75 13.06 -18.57
CA ASP A 725 5.93 12.52 -17.47
C ASP A 725 6.51 12.86 -16.08
N LEU A 726 7.62 13.61 -16.03
CA LEU A 726 8.27 14.06 -14.81
C LEU A 726 7.36 15.07 -14.08
N GLU A 727 7.19 14.85 -12.77
CA GLU A 727 6.30 15.65 -11.91
C GLU A 727 7.08 16.52 -10.93
N GLU A 728 8.26 16.08 -10.50
CA GLU A 728 9.07 16.79 -9.50
C GLU A 728 10.54 16.88 -9.92
N LEU A 729 11.14 18.06 -9.80
CA LEU A 729 12.52 18.33 -10.17
C LEU A 729 13.27 19.08 -9.07
N ASN A 730 14.38 18.50 -8.62
CA ASN A 730 15.32 19.10 -7.70
C ASN A 730 16.66 19.35 -8.40
N ILE A 731 17.21 20.56 -8.30
CA ILE A 731 18.54 20.88 -8.82
C ILE A 731 19.36 21.48 -7.67
N ILE A 732 20.47 20.83 -7.33
CA ILE A 732 21.26 21.11 -6.14
C ILE A 732 22.71 21.37 -6.53
N GLY A 733 23.26 22.51 -6.11
CA GLY A 733 24.68 22.83 -6.30
C GLY A 733 25.06 23.22 -7.73
N TYR A 734 24.10 23.53 -8.59
CA TYR A 734 24.37 23.86 -10.00
C TYR A 734 25.25 25.11 -10.14
N GLY A 735 26.44 24.92 -10.72
CA GLY A 735 27.46 25.97 -10.83
C GLY A 735 27.39 26.86 -12.08
N GLY A 736 26.36 26.73 -12.92
CA GLY A 736 26.15 27.58 -14.10
C GLY A 736 25.47 28.91 -13.76
N ASP A 737 25.64 29.92 -14.61
CA ASP A 737 25.05 31.25 -14.40
C ASP A 737 23.61 31.40 -14.93
N LYS A 738 23.14 30.44 -15.74
CA LYS A 738 21.84 30.41 -16.42
C LYS A 738 21.34 28.96 -16.54
N PHE A 739 20.03 28.79 -16.52
CA PHE A 739 19.36 27.51 -16.74
C PHE A 739 19.07 27.24 -18.22
N PRO A 740 18.97 25.97 -18.65
CA PRO A 740 18.63 25.62 -20.04
C PRO A 740 17.16 25.91 -20.37
N ASN A 741 16.88 26.05 -21.67
CA ASN A 741 15.53 26.37 -22.17
C ASN A 741 14.48 25.32 -21.79
N TRP A 742 14.85 24.04 -21.71
CA TRP A 742 13.89 22.98 -21.34
C TRP A 742 13.34 23.17 -19.91
N LEU A 743 14.02 23.89 -19.01
CA LEU A 743 13.46 24.21 -17.69
C LEU A 743 12.44 25.37 -17.76
N SER A 744 12.62 26.24 -18.75
CA SER A 744 11.74 27.38 -18.99
C SER A 744 10.46 26.92 -19.69
N GLU A 745 10.59 26.15 -20.77
CA GLU A 745 9.49 25.58 -21.56
C GLU A 745 9.56 24.05 -21.54
N PRO A 746 9.38 23.40 -20.38
CA PRO A 746 9.43 21.96 -20.29
C PRO A 746 8.25 21.36 -21.03
N GLU A 747 8.52 20.33 -21.83
CA GLU A 747 7.49 19.41 -22.30
C GLU A 747 6.89 18.58 -21.15
N CYS A 748 7.44 18.72 -19.94
CA CYS A 748 7.10 17.95 -18.74
C CYS A 748 5.96 18.57 -17.93
N ARG A 749 5.19 17.70 -17.26
CA ARG A 749 4.10 18.08 -16.35
C ARG A 749 4.61 18.40 -14.94
N LEU A 750 5.60 19.28 -14.83
CA LEU A 750 6.21 19.65 -13.55
C LEU A 750 5.19 20.29 -12.61
N THR A 751 5.06 19.70 -11.43
CA THR A 751 4.21 20.15 -10.31
C THR A 751 5.02 20.70 -9.16
N SER A 752 6.29 20.29 -9.01
CA SER A 752 7.19 20.77 -7.97
C SER A 752 8.58 21.04 -8.53
N ILE A 753 9.17 22.19 -8.17
CA ILE A 753 10.56 22.54 -8.49
C ILE A 753 11.26 23.02 -7.22
N HIS A 754 12.43 22.44 -6.93
CA HIS A 754 13.34 22.91 -5.89
C HIS A 754 14.71 23.24 -6.49
N LEU A 755 15.15 24.49 -6.35
CA LEU A 755 16.49 24.94 -6.73
C LEU A 755 17.27 25.30 -5.47
N GLU A 756 18.36 24.57 -5.19
CA GLU A 756 19.16 24.69 -3.97
C GLU A 756 20.63 24.94 -4.34
N ARG A 757 21.34 25.77 -3.56
CA ARG A 757 22.80 25.99 -3.68
C ARG A 757 23.27 26.38 -5.10
N CYS A 758 22.42 27.02 -5.92
CA CYS A 758 22.79 27.47 -7.27
C CYS A 758 23.44 28.87 -7.23
N HIS A 759 24.50 29.01 -6.43
CA HIS A 759 25.05 30.32 -6.01
C HIS A 759 25.55 31.24 -7.13
N ARG A 760 25.85 30.71 -8.33
CA ARG A 760 26.35 31.51 -9.47
C ARG A 760 25.24 31.99 -10.40
N CYS A 761 24.01 31.54 -10.20
CA CYS A 761 22.88 31.92 -11.02
C CYS A 761 22.53 33.40 -10.82
N LYS A 762 22.57 34.19 -11.90
CA LYS A 762 22.31 35.65 -11.85
C LYS A 762 20.87 36.03 -12.17
N SER A 763 20.10 35.11 -12.74
CA SER A 763 18.73 35.33 -13.21
C SER A 763 17.94 34.03 -13.18
N LEU A 764 16.71 34.08 -12.64
CA LEU A 764 15.79 32.95 -12.66
C LEU A 764 15.26 32.71 -14.09
N PRO A 765 14.98 31.45 -14.46
CA PRO A 765 14.24 31.16 -15.68
C PRO A 765 12.78 31.63 -15.52
N PRO A 766 12.04 31.84 -16.64
CA PRO A 766 10.64 32.25 -16.63
C PRO A 766 9.71 31.12 -16.16
N LEU A 767 9.80 30.70 -14.90
CA LEU A 767 9.02 29.60 -14.33
C LEU A 767 7.51 29.91 -14.24
N GLY A 768 7.12 31.17 -14.36
CA GLY A 768 5.70 31.57 -14.32
C GLY A 768 4.86 31.10 -15.50
N GLN A 769 5.47 30.63 -16.59
CA GLN A 769 4.75 30.04 -17.72
C GLN A 769 4.38 28.57 -17.53
N LEU A 770 4.82 27.95 -16.42
CA LEU A 770 4.55 26.54 -16.13
C LEU A 770 3.10 26.34 -15.64
N PRO A 771 2.25 25.63 -16.41
CA PRO A 771 0.81 25.60 -16.13
C PRO A 771 0.40 24.66 -14.99
N TYR A 772 1.23 23.68 -14.64
CA TYR A 772 0.94 22.66 -13.63
C TYR A 772 1.73 22.83 -12.33
N LEU A 773 2.61 23.84 -12.25
CA LEU A 773 3.49 24.02 -11.10
C LEU A 773 2.68 24.43 -9.86
N LYS A 774 2.74 23.61 -8.82
CA LYS A 774 2.06 23.79 -7.52
C LYS A 774 3.00 24.23 -6.41
N ALA A 775 4.24 23.76 -6.42
CA ALA A 775 5.24 24.10 -5.41
C ALA A 775 6.52 24.60 -6.05
N LEU A 776 7.04 25.71 -5.54
CA LEU A 776 8.33 26.27 -5.97
C LEU A 776 9.15 26.67 -4.74
N HIS A 777 10.34 26.09 -4.62
CA HIS A 777 11.28 26.39 -3.53
C HIS A 777 12.60 26.86 -4.13
N LEU A 778 13.03 28.05 -3.74
CA LEU A 778 14.31 28.64 -4.11
C LEU A 778 15.13 28.83 -2.84
N GLN A 779 16.23 28.08 -2.72
CA GLN A 779 17.08 28.05 -1.54
C GLN A 779 18.53 28.37 -1.89
N GLU A 780 19.18 29.22 -1.09
CA GLU A 780 20.61 29.53 -1.21
C GLU A 780 21.04 30.08 -2.61
N MET A 781 20.18 30.87 -3.27
CA MET A 781 20.47 31.44 -4.59
C MET A 781 21.28 32.76 -4.49
N CYS A 782 22.47 32.70 -3.91
CA CYS A 782 23.24 33.86 -3.42
C CYS A 782 23.67 34.92 -4.46
N SER A 783 23.51 34.71 -5.77
CA SER A 783 23.81 35.74 -6.80
C SER A 783 22.59 36.48 -7.33
N ILE A 784 21.38 36.08 -6.92
CA ILE A 784 20.15 36.73 -7.34
C ILE A 784 19.96 38.00 -6.51
N LYS A 785 20.06 39.15 -7.17
CA LYS A 785 19.86 40.47 -6.53
C LYS A 785 18.44 40.98 -6.62
N CYS A 786 17.73 40.62 -7.68
CA CYS A 786 16.38 41.10 -7.93
C CYS A 786 15.55 40.01 -8.60
N ILE A 787 14.31 39.83 -8.13
CA ILE A 787 13.27 39.07 -8.81
C ILE A 787 12.36 40.08 -9.51
N ASN A 788 12.18 39.94 -10.84
CA ASN A 788 11.38 40.85 -11.67
C ASN A 788 10.41 40.08 -12.58
N ASP A 789 9.65 40.79 -13.42
CA ASP A 789 8.64 40.20 -14.32
C ASP A 789 9.22 39.16 -15.32
N GLN A 790 10.54 39.06 -15.52
CA GLN A 790 11.13 37.99 -16.35
C GLN A 790 10.90 36.61 -15.75
N PHE A 791 10.76 36.53 -14.42
CA PHE A 791 10.43 35.30 -13.72
C PHE A 791 9.04 34.75 -14.10
N LEU A 792 8.15 35.63 -14.58
CA LEU A 792 6.78 35.30 -14.95
C LEU A 792 6.65 34.71 -16.37
N GLY A 793 7.62 34.96 -17.25
CA GLY A 793 7.61 34.57 -18.66
C GLY A 793 6.88 35.54 -19.60
N ALA A 794 7.21 35.46 -20.89
CA ALA A 794 6.69 36.37 -21.92
C ALA A 794 5.30 35.93 -22.39
N GLY A 795 4.26 36.38 -21.67
CA GLY A 795 2.88 36.37 -22.15
C GLY A 795 1.96 35.35 -21.49
N ALA A 796 1.14 35.83 -20.55
CA ALA A 796 -0.24 35.42 -20.36
C ALA A 796 -0.90 36.37 -19.36
N ALA A 797 -2.21 36.55 -19.48
CA ALA A 797 -3.04 37.22 -18.47
C ALA A 797 -3.08 36.47 -17.10
N SER A 798 -2.38 35.34 -16.97
CA SER A 798 -2.24 34.54 -15.75
C SER A 798 -0.91 33.77 -15.75
N SER A 799 0.11 34.28 -15.07
CA SER A 799 1.30 33.49 -14.70
C SER A 799 0.97 32.56 -13.53
N PHE A 800 1.76 31.49 -13.33
CA PHE A 800 1.63 30.54 -12.23
C PHE A 800 0.17 30.12 -11.91
N PRO A 801 -0.59 29.59 -12.89
CA PRO A 801 -2.03 29.37 -12.73
C PRO A 801 -2.39 28.33 -11.67
N ALA A 802 -1.45 27.45 -11.30
CA ALA A 802 -1.64 26.36 -10.35
C ALA A 802 -0.78 26.46 -9.08
N LEU A 803 0.03 27.52 -8.92
CA LEU A 803 1.00 27.61 -7.82
C LEU A 803 0.28 27.78 -6.49
N GLU A 804 0.53 26.88 -5.55
CA GLU A 804 -0.07 26.79 -4.21
C GLU A 804 0.95 27.17 -3.11
N LEU A 805 2.24 26.87 -3.32
CA LEU A 805 3.34 27.11 -2.37
C LEU A 805 4.54 27.79 -3.04
N LEU A 806 5.00 28.91 -2.48
CA LEU A 806 6.24 29.59 -2.88
C LEU A 806 7.13 29.82 -1.65
N ILE A 807 8.36 29.29 -1.69
CA ILE A 807 9.35 29.45 -0.62
C ILE A 807 10.60 30.11 -1.20
N LEU A 808 11.00 31.24 -0.61
CA LEU A 808 12.31 31.88 -0.80
C LEU A 808 13.09 31.73 0.50
N GLU A 809 14.23 31.04 0.46
CA GLU A 809 15.00 30.70 1.66
C GLU A 809 16.50 30.98 1.42
N ASP A 810 17.18 31.56 2.42
CA ASP A 810 18.62 31.85 2.37
C ASP A 810 19.07 32.64 1.12
N MET A 811 18.23 33.58 0.66
CA MET A 811 18.49 34.42 -0.50
C MET A 811 19.38 35.62 -0.11
N THR A 812 20.61 35.35 0.33
CA THR A 812 21.50 36.33 1.02
C THR A 812 21.84 37.62 0.25
N SER A 813 21.73 37.63 -1.08
CA SER A 813 21.98 38.83 -1.91
C SER A 813 20.71 39.45 -2.50
N LEU A 814 19.52 38.96 -2.15
CA LEU A 814 18.27 39.44 -2.72
C LEU A 814 17.93 40.81 -2.15
N GLU A 815 18.24 41.87 -2.90
CA GLU A 815 18.03 43.26 -2.53
C GLU A 815 16.57 43.69 -2.74
N LYS A 816 15.93 43.18 -3.81
CA LYS A 816 14.59 43.62 -4.23
C LYS A 816 13.73 42.51 -4.82
N TRP A 817 12.42 42.58 -4.61
CA TRP A 817 11.44 41.80 -5.36
C TRP A 817 10.41 42.77 -5.97
N GLU A 818 10.50 42.96 -7.29
CA GLU A 818 9.68 43.88 -8.07
C GLU A 818 8.83 43.09 -9.09
N GLY A 819 7.72 43.67 -9.56
CA GLY A 819 6.88 43.07 -10.60
C GLY A 819 5.47 42.68 -10.14
N ARG A 820 4.67 42.14 -11.07
CA ARG A 820 3.27 41.76 -10.83
C ARG A 820 3.18 40.35 -10.28
N LEU A 821 2.56 40.18 -9.12
CA LEU A 821 2.28 38.85 -8.57
C LEU A 821 0.98 38.28 -9.13
N LEU A 822 1.03 37.77 -10.36
CA LEU A 822 -0.06 37.01 -10.95
C LEU A 822 0.09 35.55 -10.53
N MET A 823 -0.47 35.18 -9.36
CA MET A 823 -0.43 33.81 -8.81
C MET A 823 -1.79 33.49 -8.15
N PRO A 824 -2.84 33.18 -8.96
CA PRO A 824 -4.23 33.18 -8.49
C PRO A 824 -4.59 32.11 -7.45
N ARG A 825 -3.76 31.08 -7.28
CA ARG A 825 -3.99 29.96 -6.36
C ARG A 825 -2.98 29.87 -5.22
N LEU A 826 -2.10 30.87 -5.06
CA LEU A 826 -1.05 30.82 -4.06
C LEU A 826 -1.68 30.84 -2.66
N HIS A 827 -1.44 29.79 -1.87
CA HIS A 827 -1.97 29.63 -0.53
C HIS A 827 -0.93 29.95 0.55
N ASP A 828 0.33 29.60 0.31
CA ASP A 828 1.42 29.70 1.28
C ASP A 828 2.62 30.39 0.63
N LEU A 829 3.02 31.53 1.21
CA LEU A 829 4.19 32.30 0.81
C LEU A 829 5.14 32.42 2.00
N ARG A 830 6.37 31.91 1.84
CA ARG A 830 7.40 31.93 2.88
C ARG A 830 8.65 32.63 2.38
N ILE A 831 9.13 33.59 3.15
CA ILE A 831 10.34 34.37 2.89
C ILE A 831 11.21 34.25 4.14
N LEU A 832 12.23 33.41 4.04
CA LEU A 832 13.06 32.98 5.16
C LEU A 832 14.49 33.41 4.88
N SER A 833 15.15 34.02 5.87
CA SER A 833 16.58 34.33 5.85
C SER A 833 16.99 35.11 4.58
N CYS A 834 16.26 36.19 4.28
CA CYS A 834 16.54 37.13 3.19
C CYS A 834 17.02 38.48 3.78
N PRO A 835 18.24 38.56 4.34
CA PRO A 835 18.65 39.63 5.25
C PRO A 835 18.76 41.01 4.60
N VAL A 836 18.99 41.10 3.28
CA VAL A 836 19.19 42.36 2.54
C VAL A 836 17.97 42.78 1.71
N LEU A 837 16.84 42.07 1.84
CA LEU A 837 15.63 42.35 1.08
C LEU A 837 14.96 43.62 1.60
N HIS A 838 14.90 44.67 0.79
CA HIS A 838 14.39 45.97 1.23
C HIS A 838 12.87 46.13 1.10
N ALA A 839 12.25 45.48 0.11
CA ALA A 839 10.83 45.65 -0.20
C ALA A 839 10.24 44.42 -0.90
N LEU A 840 8.94 44.20 -0.65
CA LEU A 840 8.12 43.19 -1.31
C LEU A 840 7.23 43.81 -2.40
N PRO A 841 6.85 43.04 -3.44
CA PRO A 841 5.87 43.46 -4.42
C PRO A 841 4.46 43.53 -3.80
N SER A 842 3.52 44.17 -4.49
CA SER A 842 2.14 44.30 -4.00
C SER A 842 1.47 42.92 -3.89
N LEU A 843 1.00 42.58 -2.68
CA LEU A 843 0.36 41.30 -2.38
C LEU A 843 -1.14 41.32 -2.67
N ASN A 844 -1.76 42.48 -2.90
CA ASN A 844 -3.22 42.65 -2.96
C ASN A 844 -3.92 41.78 -4.04
N GLN A 845 -3.17 41.32 -5.05
CA GLN A 845 -3.68 40.49 -6.14
C GLN A 845 -3.68 38.98 -5.81
N LEU A 846 -3.09 38.58 -4.68
CA LEU A 846 -3.03 37.18 -4.22
C LEU A 846 -4.31 36.78 -3.48
N ALA A 847 -5.43 36.71 -4.19
CA ALA A 847 -6.77 36.48 -3.60
C ALA A 847 -6.96 35.11 -2.90
N ALA A 848 -6.01 34.18 -3.05
CA ALA A 848 -6.05 32.85 -2.43
C ALA A 848 -5.06 32.68 -1.27
N LEU A 849 -4.25 33.71 -0.95
CA LEU A 849 -3.19 33.63 0.04
C LEU A 849 -3.77 33.45 1.44
N VAL A 850 -3.37 32.38 2.12
CA VAL A 850 -3.85 32.00 3.46
C VAL A 850 -2.78 32.24 4.50
N ASN A 851 -1.52 31.89 4.19
CA ASN A 851 -0.39 31.97 5.10
C ASN A 851 0.72 32.84 4.48
N LEU A 852 1.20 33.81 5.25
CA LEU A 852 2.40 34.58 4.94
C LEU A 852 3.39 34.46 6.10
N GLU A 853 4.59 34.00 5.79
CA GLU A 853 5.66 33.81 6.77
C GLU A 853 6.90 34.58 6.33
N ILE A 854 7.39 35.46 7.22
CA ILE A 854 8.60 36.26 7.02
C ILE A 854 9.51 36.03 8.22
N ARG A 855 10.68 35.44 7.99
CA ARG A 855 11.66 35.18 9.06
C ARG A 855 13.03 35.71 8.68
N GLU A 856 13.78 36.22 9.66
CA GLU A 856 15.20 36.62 9.50
C GLU A 856 15.43 37.61 8.33
N CYS A 857 14.50 38.54 8.11
CA CYS A 857 14.52 39.53 7.02
C CYS A 857 14.87 40.94 7.54
N ALA A 858 16.07 41.10 8.10
CA ALA A 858 16.46 42.30 8.86
C ALA A 858 16.36 43.63 8.11
N ALA A 859 16.62 43.67 6.79
CA ALA A 859 16.54 44.90 5.99
C ALA A 859 15.15 45.25 5.46
N LEU A 860 14.14 44.40 5.71
CA LEU A 860 12.78 44.60 5.19
C LEU A 860 12.08 45.69 6.00
N GLN A 861 11.92 46.86 5.38
CA GLN A 861 11.50 48.06 6.11
C GLN A 861 10.01 48.19 6.33
N SER A 862 9.16 47.55 5.52
CA SER A 862 7.70 47.71 5.61
C SER A 862 6.96 46.63 4.82
N LEU A 863 5.72 46.37 5.21
CA LEU A 863 4.79 45.59 4.37
C LEU A 863 4.41 46.38 3.10
N PRO A 864 4.16 45.69 1.96
CA PRO A 864 3.86 46.35 0.69
C PRO A 864 2.65 47.28 0.81
N GLY A 865 2.66 48.37 0.03
CA GLY A 865 1.60 49.37 0.06
C GLY A 865 0.25 48.83 -0.44
N GLY A 866 -0.83 49.16 0.27
CA GLY A 866 -2.20 48.73 -0.04
C GLY A 866 -2.82 47.86 1.05
N ILE A 867 -3.95 47.22 0.72
CA ILE A 867 -4.68 46.35 1.64
C ILE A 867 -4.15 44.92 1.48
N MET A 868 -3.77 44.28 2.58
CA MET A 868 -3.39 42.85 2.57
C MET A 868 -4.53 41.99 1.99
N PRO A 869 -4.23 40.84 1.36
CA PRO A 869 -5.27 39.96 0.84
C PRO A 869 -6.33 39.61 1.90
N LEU A 870 -7.61 39.82 1.57
CA LEU A 870 -8.72 39.49 2.48
C LEU A 870 -8.79 37.99 2.83
N SER A 871 -8.14 37.13 2.04
CA SER A 871 -8.03 35.70 2.28
C SER A 871 -7.01 35.33 3.36
N LEU A 872 -6.12 36.26 3.74
CA LEU A 872 -5.00 36.00 4.64
C LEU A 872 -5.51 35.67 6.04
N LYS A 873 -5.17 34.47 6.53
CA LYS A 873 -5.59 33.97 7.85
C LYS A 873 -4.46 34.03 8.86
N GLN A 874 -3.23 33.79 8.41
CA GLN A 874 -2.06 33.72 9.26
C GLN A 874 -0.93 34.58 8.72
N LEU A 875 -0.36 35.41 9.60
CA LEU A 875 0.87 36.17 9.38
C LEU A 875 1.87 35.83 10.48
N ILE A 876 3.07 35.40 10.09
CA ILE A 876 4.19 35.12 11.00
C ILE A 876 5.34 36.05 10.62
N ILE A 877 5.83 36.82 11.58
CA ILE A 877 7.03 37.65 11.47
C ILE A 877 7.98 37.25 12.60
N GLU A 878 9.15 36.73 12.29
CA GLU A 878 10.16 36.36 13.30
C GLU A 878 11.51 36.95 12.92
N ASP A 879 12.28 37.41 13.91
CA ASP A 879 13.66 37.88 13.77
C ASP A 879 13.82 38.91 12.63
N SER A 880 12.83 39.81 12.50
CA SER A 880 12.73 40.81 11.43
C SER A 880 12.42 42.20 12.02
N ASP A 881 13.33 42.70 12.86
CA ASP A 881 13.14 43.85 13.77
C ASP A 881 12.47 45.08 13.14
N LEU A 882 12.94 45.53 11.97
CA LEU A 882 12.41 46.73 11.31
C LEU A 882 10.94 46.57 10.92
N LEU A 883 10.57 45.38 10.43
CA LEU A 883 9.20 45.06 10.05
C LEU A 883 8.33 44.83 11.29
N ALA A 884 8.85 44.08 12.26
CA ALA A 884 8.17 43.77 13.52
C ALA A 884 7.74 45.05 14.25
N GLN A 885 8.63 46.04 14.39
CA GLN A 885 8.34 47.32 15.04
C GLN A 885 7.18 48.09 14.38
N ARG A 886 7.07 48.04 13.05
CA ARG A 886 5.99 48.72 12.31
C ARG A 886 4.67 47.96 12.35
N CYS A 887 4.69 46.67 12.69
CA CYS A 887 3.53 45.82 12.79
C CYS A 887 2.96 45.73 14.22
N LEU A 888 3.53 46.44 15.20
CA LEU A 888 3.04 46.44 16.58
C LEU A 888 1.68 47.16 16.72
N PRO A 889 0.78 46.68 17.60
CA PRO A 889 -0.52 47.31 17.84
C PRO A 889 -0.43 48.78 18.23
N GLU A 890 -1.35 49.59 17.71
CA GLU A 890 -1.60 51.01 18.05
C GLU A 890 -0.45 52.02 17.80
N ALA A 891 0.80 51.56 17.71
CA ALA A 891 1.99 52.38 17.52
C ALA A 891 2.71 52.14 16.18
N GLY A 892 2.47 50.99 15.54
CA GLY A 892 3.12 50.62 14.29
C GLY A 892 2.43 51.22 13.06
N ASP A 893 3.21 51.86 12.20
CA ASP A 893 2.72 52.46 10.93
C ASP A 893 2.03 51.44 9.99
N ASP A 894 2.41 50.16 10.07
CA ASP A 894 1.88 49.08 9.22
C ASP A 894 0.77 48.27 9.93
N TRP A 895 0.44 48.58 11.20
CA TRP A 895 -0.61 47.91 11.96
C TRP A 895 -1.97 47.92 11.24
N CYS A 896 -2.32 49.05 10.63
CA CYS A 896 -3.57 49.21 9.88
C CYS A 896 -3.69 48.27 8.67
N LYS A 897 -2.58 47.68 8.21
CA LYS A 897 -2.56 46.72 7.09
C LYS A 897 -2.89 45.30 7.55
N ILE A 898 -2.65 44.97 8.82
CA ILE A 898 -2.71 43.60 9.36
C ILE A 898 -3.73 43.41 10.49
N ASN A 899 -4.31 44.49 11.01
CA ASN A 899 -5.26 44.47 12.13
C ASN A 899 -6.54 43.64 11.88
N LEU A 900 -6.83 43.25 10.63
CA LEU A 900 -7.94 42.37 10.26
C LEU A 900 -7.52 40.90 10.10
N VAL A 901 -6.22 40.58 10.14
CA VAL A 901 -5.72 39.20 10.00
C VAL A 901 -6.07 38.40 11.27
N PRO A 902 -6.74 37.24 11.17
CA PRO A 902 -7.17 36.45 12.33
C PRO A 902 -6.05 35.99 13.27
N SER A 903 -4.90 35.61 12.73
CA SER A 903 -3.76 35.10 13.51
C SER A 903 -2.49 35.83 13.09
N VAL A 904 -1.97 36.68 13.97
CA VAL A 904 -0.68 37.36 13.78
C VAL A 904 0.27 36.90 14.88
N VAL A 905 1.46 36.43 14.50
CA VAL A 905 2.54 36.05 15.42
C VAL A 905 3.76 36.89 15.09
N ILE A 906 4.28 37.63 16.08
CA ILE A 906 5.51 38.42 15.96
C ILE A 906 6.49 37.94 17.03
N ASP A 907 7.68 37.48 16.63
CA ASP A 907 8.74 37.00 17.51
C ASP A 907 8.23 36.00 18.58
N PHE A 908 7.52 34.97 18.10
CA PHE A 908 6.88 33.92 18.90
C PHE A 908 5.74 34.38 19.83
N LEU A 909 5.36 35.66 19.77
CA LEU A 909 4.25 36.21 20.56
C LEU A 909 2.99 36.38 19.68
N PRO A 910 1.85 35.78 20.06
CA PRO A 910 0.59 36.05 19.38
C PRO A 910 0.14 37.49 19.67
N ILE A 911 -0.25 38.21 18.62
CA ILE A 911 -0.72 39.60 18.69
C ILE A 911 -2.25 39.62 18.54
N GLU A 912 -2.93 40.32 19.47
CA GLU A 912 -4.39 40.49 19.41
C GLU A 912 -4.80 41.44 18.28
N THR A 913 -5.60 40.94 17.33
CA THR A 913 -6.13 41.72 16.19
C THR A 913 -7.61 42.04 16.35
N LEU A 914 -8.18 42.95 15.54
CA LEU A 914 -9.59 43.36 15.69
C LEU A 914 -10.59 42.21 15.45
N THR A 915 -10.17 41.17 14.73
CA THR A 915 -11.00 39.97 14.48
C THR A 915 -11.00 38.98 15.65
N SER A 916 -10.02 39.04 16.57
CA SER A 916 -10.01 38.19 17.77
C SER A 916 -11.15 38.53 18.75
N TYR A 917 -11.66 39.78 18.73
CA TYR A 917 -12.79 40.24 19.54
C TYR A 917 -14.16 39.72 19.07
N THR A 918 -14.26 39.16 17.86
CA THR A 918 -15.51 38.65 17.27
C THR A 918 -15.73 37.15 17.46
N ILE A 919 -14.81 36.44 18.10
CA ILE A 919 -14.92 35.00 18.42
C ILE A 919 -14.94 34.85 19.95
N GLN A 920 -16.05 35.21 20.58
CA GLN A 920 -16.41 34.77 21.94
C GLN A 920 -17.84 34.24 21.96
#